data_AF-A0A931T7X1-F1
#
_entry.id   AF-A0A931T7X1-F1
#
_cell.length_a   1.000
_cell.length_b   1.000
_cell.length_c   1.000
_cell.angle_alpha   90.00
_cell.angle_beta   90.00
_cell.angle_gamma   90.00
#
_symmetry.space_group_name_H-M   'P 1'
#
loop_
_entity.id
_entity.type
_entity.pdbx_description
1 polymer ?
#
loop_
_entity_poly.entity_id
_entity_poly.type
_entity_poly.pdbx_seq_one_letter_code
_entity_poly.pdbx_strand_id
1 'polypeptide(L)'
;LVATAFGIAAVVVITQTQLAAVAAVQKEALEADTPGTLRLSALLPLRRAMAAGDAVLPLVARAGEDEQSVAKLWRAQVDLHGMRLDSVERTLASYPVPSDIPLVELLRGRAAFARYDDVAACRAYERAINLGPGRDALWHEAAEVLSTLGFEDRARTYLERLPKIGSRSEIAYYALAVQSVIANDEADASVQLLRGWKLRPLARERLVASPALWSVLRASENLGGMVSMASVSEPAFRSEATALAPIALPPGATARISGLYLGIEIGDRSLGIPGGAAVAGPNTPLVDAVAWSRREEEAAIADTLRLSELVRTPVALAQPAISKRLSRATEALASRARWDDVISLTEGLSASAENVPLDVIVLKGLALSRAKRTADAKRFLGEVVTSPAMARRTDPVAWYQLGELMASIELYGPAISMLEKADARLEYVSLDDRIRQLMMRQRLETAYRVHATKNFEIRFPDDVSPEGAARLGEVLEAELERLRKIIPLEKFESVRVNVLWWSDFRSTFTGTDHILGLYDGSIMLPFAGINRLDPGIVAIASHELAHAVLAQATNDRAPSWLQEGLAQRIEMVPFHRNAFNMYDDDRLIAIALLDSVLGGSVDPDMIGEAYIESQTLVRYLEAAHGRTGLQKLIAAFRAGANEEEAIGQLSGKSVAELDIAFRNWGRSTKTVFENPRPVDYTSSRDESIRFSRK
;
A
#
# COMPACT_ATOMS: atom_id res chain seq x y z
N LEU A 1 -3.30 4.13 -1.87
CA LEU A 1 -2.47 5.30 -2.23
C LEU A 1 -2.35 6.38 -1.13
N VAL A 2 -2.94 6.23 0.07
CA VAL A 2 -2.45 6.93 1.28
C VAL A 2 -2.63 5.99 2.47
N ALA A 3 -1.61 5.19 2.76
CA ALA A 3 -1.49 4.39 3.97
C ALA A 3 0.01 4.18 4.21
N THR A 4 0.75 5.27 4.42
CA THR A 4 2.18 5.21 4.77
C THR A 4 2.56 6.37 5.66
N ALA A 5 2.24 6.21 6.93
CA ALA A 5 2.97 6.69 8.09
C ALA A 5 2.26 5.97 9.25
N PHE A 6 2.91 5.16 10.09
CA PHE A 6 3.53 5.64 11.31
C PHE A 6 4.13 4.48 12.10
N GLY A 7 5.31 4.71 12.69
CA GLY A 7 5.76 4.62 14.11
C GLY A 7 6.02 3.29 14.86
N ILE A 8 7.22 3.27 15.46
CA ILE A 8 7.79 2.33 16.43
C ILE A 8 7.41 2.72 17.87
N ALA A 9 7.02 1.72 18.69
CA ALA A 9 7.33 1.62 20.13
C ALA A 9 6.98 0.20 20.63
N ALA A 10 8.00 -0.64 20.85
CA ALA A 10 7.86 -2.02 21.34
C ALA A 10 7.99 -2.10 22.88
N VAL A 11 7.24 -3.02 23.50
CA VAL A 11 7.52 -3.50 24.87
C VAL A 11 7.48 -5.02 24.92
N VAL A 12 8.46 -5.60 25.63
CA VAL A 12 8.76 -7.03 25.71
C VAL A 12 9.07 -7.44 27.15
N VAL A 13 8.59 -8.62 27.50
CA VAL A 13 8.79 -9.40 28.73
C VAL A 13 10.26 -9.82 28.88
N ILE A 14 10.86 -9.63 30.06
CA ILE A 14 12.18 -10.22 30.42
C ILE A 14 12.07 -10.95 31.76
N THR A 15 12.68 -12.12 31.80
CA THR A 15 12.77 -13.09 32.91
C THR A 15 13.79 -12.70 33.99
N GLN A 16 13.65 -13.30 35.17
CA GLN A 16 14.14 -12.85 36.49
C GLN A 16 15.66 -12.71 36.71
N THR A 17 16.54 -13.05 35.78
CA THR A 17 17.98 -13.19 36.07
C THR A 17 18.85 -11.94 35.87
N GLN A 18 18.31 -10.84 35.31
CA GLN A 18 19.05 -9.56 35.14
C GLN A 18 18.89 -8.55 36.29
N LEU A 19 18.13 -8.88 37.34
CA LEU A 19 17.83 -7.98 38.48
C LEU A 19 19.01 -7.74 39.43
N ALA A 20 20.01 -8.62 39.48
CA ALA A 20 21.07 -8.55 40.48
C ALA A 20 22.18 -7.54 40.16
N ALA A 21 22.49 -7.32 38.86
CA ALA A 21 23.58 -6.43 38.45
C ALA A 21 23.19 -4.94 38.48
N VAL A 22 21.89 -4.64 38.29
CA VAL A 22 21.34 -3.27 38.31
C VAL A 22 21.17 -2.76 39.75
N ALA A 23 20.97 -3.64 40.72
CA ALA A 23 20.80 -3.29 42.12
C ALA A 23 22.07 -2.72 42.78
N ALA A 24 23.26 -3.12 42.30
CA ALA A 24 24.54 -2.65 42.85
C ALA A 24 24.85 -1.21 42.45
N VAL A 25 24.56 -0.82 41.20
CA VAL A 25 24.77 0.54 40.68
C VAL A 25 23.75 1.54 41.26
N GLN A 26 22.57 1.06 41.69
CA GLN A 26 21.55 1.91 42.32
C GLN A 26 21.91 2.40 43.72
N LYS A 27 22.79 1.70 44.44
CA LYS A 27 23.04 1.98 45.87
C LYS A 27 23.92 3.22 46.08
N GLU A 28 24.85 3.50 45.17
CA GLU A 28 25.75 4.66 45.27
C GLU A 28 25.09 5.99 44.86
N ALA A 29 24.00 5.96 44.09
CA ALA A 29 23.29 7.18 43.64
C ALA A 29 22.22 7.68 44.62
N LEU A 30 21.98 6.97 45.73
CA LEU A 30 20.88 7.24 46.68
C LEU A 30 21.24 8.14 47.88
N GLU A 31 22.51 8.54 48.04
CA GLU A 31 22.97 9.22 49.27
C GLU A 31 23.11 10.76 49.18
N ALA A 32 22.71 11.40 48.08
CA ALA A 32 22.66 12.87 48.00
C ALA A 32 21.22 13.40 48.12
N ASP A 33 20.79 13.68 49.35
CA ASP A 33 19.45 14.20 49.65
C ASP A 33 19.38 15.72 49.46
N THR A 34 19.13 16.17 48.22
CA THR A 34 18.84 17.58 47.92
C THR A 34 17.32 17.79 47.79
N PRO A 35 16.68 18.54 48.70
CA PRO A 35 15.25 18.86 48.60
C PRO A 35 14.94 19.63 47.30
N GLY A 36 13.90 19.21 46.56
CA GLY A 36 13.41 19.92 45.36
C GLY A 36 13.89 19.38 44.00
N THR A 37 14.56 18.23 43.94
CA THR A 37 14.89 17.57 42.67
C THR A 37 13.93 16.42 42.36
N LEU A 38 13.25 16.50 41.21
CA LEU A 38 12.24 15.52 40.76
C LEU A 38 12.90 14.13 40.54
N ARG A 39 12.57 13.15 41.38
CA ARG A 39 13.17 11.81 41.37
C ARG A 39 12.35 10.84 40.54
N LEU A 40 12.49 10.91 39.20
CA LEU A 40 11.83 9.97 38.27
C LEU A 40 12.18 8.50 38.54
N SER A 41 13.32 8.21 39.18
CA SER A 41 13.70 6.86 39.62
C SER A 41 12.70 6.24 40.59
N ALA A 42 12.01 7.03 41.41
CA ALA A 42 10.94 6.55 42.29
C ALA A 42 9.72 6.03 41.51
N LEU A 43 9.53 6.48 40.26
CA LEU A 43 8.46 6.04 39.36
C LEU A 43 8.87 4.86 38.46
N LEU A 44 10.09 4.34 38.58
CA LEU A 44 10.56 3.22 37.77
C LEU A 44 9.69 1.95 37.90
N PRO A 45 9.21 1.56 39.10
CA PRO A 45 8.28 0.43 39.23
C PRO A 45 6.97 0.66 38.46
N LEU A 46 6.40 1.86 38.57
CA LEU A 46 5.22 2.27 37.81
C LEU A 46 5.48 2.18 36.31
N ARG A 47 6.61 2.72 35.83
CA ARG A 47 6.98 2.68 34.41
C ARG A 47 7.13 1.25 33.90
N ARG A 48 7.75 0.36 34.68
CA ARG A 48 7.92 -1.07 34.34
C ARG A 48 6.59 -1.81 34.28
N ALA A 49 5.69 -1.56 35.22
CA ALA A 49 4.39 -2.21 35.25
C ALA A 49 3.46 -1.70 34.14
N MET A 50 3.47 -0.39 33.84
CA MET A 50 2.81 0.16 32.65
C MET A 50 3.36 -0.46 31.36
N ALA A 51 4.68 -0.62 31.27
CA ALA A 51 5.32 -1.28 30.13
C ALA A 51 4.87 -2.76 30.04
N ALA A 52 4.71 -3.44 31.16
CA ALA A 52 4.20 -4.82 31.22
C ALA A 52 2.68 -4.95 30.96
N GLY A 53 1.95 -3.85 30.75
CA GLY A 53 0.50 -3.85 30.50
C GLY A 53 -0.36 -4.00 31.76
N ASP A 54 0.21 -3.85 32.95
CA ASP A 54 -0.50 -4.01 34.21
C ASP A 54 -1.23 -2.72 34.59
N ALA A 55 -2.56 -2.70 34.40
CA ALA A 55 -3.39 -1.49 34.55
C ALA A 55 -3.76 -1.15 36.00
N VAL A 56 -3.39 -2.01 36.96
CA VAL A 56 -3.75 -1.86 38.38
C VAL A 56 -2.50 -1.55 39.18
N LEU A 57 -2.27 -0.27 39.47
CA LEU A 57 -1.25 0.15 40.44
C LEU A 57 -1.82 1.09 41.51
N PRO A 58 -1.48 0.85 42.79
CA PRO A 58 -1.49 1.91 43.80
C PRO A 58 -0.54 3.03 43.37
N LEU A 59 -0.91 4.29 43.58
CA LEU A 59 0.06 5.38 43.49
C LEU A 59 1.27 5.03 44.37
N VAL A 60 2.48 5.36 43.91
CA VAL A 60 3.69 5.20 44.72
C VAL A 60 3.49 6.04 46.00
N ALA A 61 3.08 5.41 47.09
CA ALA A 61 2.64 6.08 48.32
C ALA A 61 3.78 6.89 49.00
N ARG A 62 5.00 6.79 48.48
CA ARG A 62 6.22 7.46 48.96
C ARG A 62 6.79 8.49 47.98
N ALA A 63 6.05 8.83 46.92
CA ALA A 63 6.45 9.84 45.93
C ALA A 63 6.09 11.26 46.42
N GLY A 64 6.94 12.25 46.12
CA GLY A 64 6.64 13.67 46.37
C GLY A 64 5.50 14.18 45.49
N GLU A 65 5.05 15.41 45.73
CA GLU A 65 3.87 15.98 45.04
C GLU A 65 4.05 16.03 43.51
N ASP A 66 5.24 16.41 43.05
CA ASP A 66 5.60 16.44 41.63
C ASP A 66 5.63 15.04 40.99
N GLU A 67 6.21 14.05 41.67
CA GLU A 67 6.21 12.67 41.17
C GLU A 67 4.81 12.06 41.16
N GLN A 68 3.96 12.42 42.12
CA GLN A 68 2.55 12.02 42.11
C GLN A 68 1.79 12.65 40.93
N SER A 69 2.08 13.91 40.60
CA SER A 69 1.53 14.60 39.41
C SER A 69 1.93 13.86 38.12
N VAL A 70 3.21 13.54 37.95
CA VAL A 70 3.72 12.73 36.82
C VAL A 70 3.02 11.37 36.76
N ALA A 71 2.89 10.68 37.90
CA ALA A 71 2.23 9.37 37.97
C ALA A 71 0.75 9.43 37.55
N LYS A 72 0.03 10.50 37.95
CA LYS A 72 -1.36 10.75 37.54
C LYS A 72 -1.48 10.95 36.02
N LEU A 73 -0.59 11.73 35.41
CA LEU A 73 -0.61 11.96 33.96
C LEU A 73 -0.24 10.71 33.17
N TRP A 74 0.74 9.93 33.64
CA TRP A 74 1.07 8.63 33.06
C TRP A 74 -0.10 7.65 33.14
N ARG A 75 -0.81 7.64 34.27
CA ARG A 75 -2.05 6.86 34.41
C ARG A 75 -3.16 7.36 33.50
N ALA A 76 -3.37 8.67 33.40
CA ALA A 76 -4.34 9.24 32.46
C ALA A 76 -4.00 8.88 31.01
N GLN A 77 -2.71 8.84 30.66
CA GLN A 77 -2.27 8.35 29.36
C GLN A 77 -2.63 6.86 29.18
N VAL A 78 -2.45 6.00 30.17
CA VAL A 78 -2.88 4.58 30.10
C VAL A 78 -4.40 4.45 30.01
N ASP A 79 -5.15 5.18 30.83
CA ASP A 79 -6.61 5.21 30.80
C ASP A 79 -7.14 5.70 29.44
N LEU A 80 -6.47 6.69 28.83
CA LEU A 80 -6.77 7.18 27.49
C LEU A 80 -6.55 6.10 26.44
N HIS A 81 -5.44 5.34 26.52
CA HIS A 81 -5.28 4.17 25.65
C HIS A 81 -6.44 3.19 25.86
N GLY A 82 -6.84 2.92 27.11
CA GLY A 82 -7.99 2.05 27.40
C GLY A 82 -9.36 2.65 27.09
N MET A 83 -9.45 3.82 26.43
CA MET A 83 -10.69 4.57 26.16
C MET A 83 -11.57 4.81 27.39
N ARG A 84 -10.94 4.92 28.57
CA ARG A 84 -11.61 5.30 29.82
C ARG A 84 -11.71 6.81 29.91
N LEU A 85 -12.34 7.43 28.91
CA LEU A 85 -12.35 8.88 28.69
C LEU A 85 -12.85 9.65 29.91
N ASP A 86 -13.88 9.16 30.62
CA ASP A 86 -14.37 9.80 31.86
C ASP A 86 -13.32 9.81 32.99
N SER A 87 -12.43 8.80 33.06
CA SER A 87 -11.32 8.75 34.03
C SER A 87 -10.22 9.76 33.66
N VAL A 88 -9.93 9.84 32.36
CA VAL A 88 -8.97 10.79 31.79
C VAL A 88 -9.45 12.21 32.05
N GLU A 89 -10.67 12.55 31.65
CA GLU A 89 -11.27 13.87 31.83
C GLU A 89 -11.31 14.29 33.30
N ARG A 90 -11.71 13.39 34.22
CA ARG A 90 -11.64 13.65 35.67
C ARG A 90 -10.23 13.94 36.16
N THR A 91 -9.23 13.21 35.65
CA THR A 91 -7.82 13.45 36.00
C THR A 91 -7.34 14.79 35.43
N LEU A 92 -7.72 15.11 34.19
CA LEU A 92 -7.32 16.35 33.52
C LEU A 92 -8.07 17.58 34.06
N ALA A 93 -9.24 17.40 34.68
CA ALA A 93 -10.00 18.47 35.33
C ALA A 93 -9.33 19.03 36.58
N SER A 94 -8.38 18.29 37.19
CA SER A 94 -7.59 18.79 38.32
C SER A 94 -6.48 19.77 37.90
N TYR A 95 -6.31 20.02 36.60
CA TYR A 95 -5.32 20.95 36.05
C TYR A 95 -6.02 22.19 35.47
N PRO A 96 -5.40 23.38 35.50
CA PRO A 96 -5.97 24.59 34.93
C PRO A 96 -6.20 24.47 33.41
N VAL A 97 -7.08 25.31 32.86
CA VAL A 97 -7.32 25.44 31.41
C VAL A 97 -7.08 26.90 31.01
N PRO A 98 -6.03 27.26 30.24
CA PRO A 98 -4.97 26.36 29.75
C PRO A 98 -4.09 25.83 30.90
N SER A 99 -3.57 24.62 30.75
CA SER A 99 -2.50 24.10 31.61
C SER A 99 -1.15 24.58 31.08
N ASP A 100 -0.18 24.78 31.96
CA ASP A 100 1.24 25.01 31.65
C ASP A 100 2.01 23.70 31.36
N ILE A 101 1.36 22.54 31.50
CA ILE A 101 1.95 21.21 31.27
C ILE A 101 1.54 20.71 29.88
N PRO A 102 2.46 20.58 28.90
CA PRO A 102 2.13 20.17 27.54
C PRO A 102 1.41 18.81 27.46
N LEU A 103 1.77 17.86 28.32
CA LEU A 103 1.13 16.53 28.36
C LEU A 103 -0.36 16.61 28.76
N VAL A 104 -0.75 17.55 29.62
CA VAL A 104 -2.16 17.76 29.99
C VAL A 104 -2.95 18.17 28.75
N GLU A 105 -2.47 19.18 28.02
CA GLU A 105 -3.15 19.66 26.81
C GLU A 105 -3.16 18.62 25.69
N LEU A 106 -2.08 17.86 25.52
CA LEU A 106 -2.04 16.74 24.59
C LEU A 106 -3.08 15.66 24.93
N LEU A 107 -3.19 15.27 26.21
CA LEU A 107 -4.20 14.29 26.64
C LEU A 107 -5.62 14.84 26.50
N ARG A 108 -5.85 16.14 26.71
CA ARG A 108 -7.14 16.80 26.40
C ARG A 108 -7.46 16.72 24.92
N GLY A 109 -6.49 17.02 24.05
CA GLY A 109 -6.64 16.97 22.60
C GLY A 109 -6.99 15.59 22.11
N ARG A 110 -6.27 14.57 22.59
CA ARG A 110 -6.56 13.17 22.25
C ARG A 110 -7.91 12.70 22.79
N ALA A 111 -8.28 13.06 24.02
CA ALA A 111 -9.56 12.69 24.60
C ALA A 111 -10.73 13.34 23.84
N ALA A 112 -10.61 14.64 23.48
CA ALA A 112 -11.60 15.34 22.68
C ALA A 112 -11.72 14.76 21.26
N PHE A 113 -10.59 14.46 20.62
CA PHE A 113 -10.57 13.80 19.31
C PHE A 113 -11.27 12.42 19.38
N ALA A 114 -11.01 11.64 20.44
CA ALA A 114 -11.68 10.36 20.68
C ALA A 114 -13.19 10.49 20.97
N ARG A 115 -13.68 11.68 21.32
CA ARG A 115 -15.12 11.99 21.48
C ARG A 115 -15.76 12.59 20.22
N TYR A 116 -15.00 12.79 19.14
CA TYR A 116 -15.43 13.57 17.97
C TYR A 116 -15.83 15.02 18.34
N ASP A 117 -15.12 15.62 19.31
CA ASP A 117 -15.25 17.06 19.62
C ASP A 117 -14.12 17.83 18.92
N ASP A 118 -14.36 18.17 17.66
CA ASP A 118 -13.37 18.75 16.76
C ASP A 118 -12.82 20.09 17.29
N VAL A 119 -13.70 20.90 17.89
CA VAL A 119 -13.35 22.23 18.40
C VAL A 119 -12.49 22.10 19.66
N ALA A 120 -12.84 21.21 20.59
CA ALA A 120 -12.06 20.99 21.79
C ALA A 120 -10.71 20.33 21.46
N ALA A 121 -10.68 19.38 20.52
CA ALA A 121 -9.47 18.73 20.06
C ALA A 121 -8.50 19.75 19.47
N CYS A 122 -8.96 20.56 18.52
CA CYS A 122 -8.17 21.58 17.86
C CYS A 122 -7.56 22.58 18.86
N ARG A 123 -8.37 23.13 19.77
CA ARG A 123 -7.90 24.07 20.82
C ARG A 123 -6.86 23.45 21.74
N ALA A 124 -7.03 22.19 22.12
CA ALA A 124 -6.11 21.51 23.02
C ALA A 124 -4.76 21.19 22.35
N TYR A 125 -4.76 20.78 21.07
CA TYR A 125 -3.52 20.64 20.31
C TYR A 125 -2.80 21.98 20.10
N GLU A 126 -3.54 23.06 19.78
CA GLU A 126 -3.00 24.42 19.72
C GLU A 126 -2.31 24.83 21.03
N ARG A 127 -2.96 24.57 22.17
CA ARG A 127 -2.37 24.83 23.48
C ARG A 127 -1.13 23.98 23.73
N ALA A 128 -1.19 22.67 23.47
CA ALA A 128 -0.05 21.76 23.65
C ALA A 128 1.18 22.22 22.85
N ILE A 129 0.96 22.68 21.63
CA ILE A 129 2.00 23.20 20.73
C ILE A 129 2.60 24.50 21.26
N ASN A 130 1.78 25.43 21.77
CA ASN A 130 2.23 26.75 22.20
C ASN A 130 3.02 26.75 23.52
N LEU A 131 3.01 25.65 24.28
CA LEU A 131 3.64 25.54 25.61
C LEU A 131 5.14 25.21 25.61
N GLY A 132 5.79 25.05 24.46
CA GLY A 132 7.24 24.83 24.41
C GLY A 132 7.77 24.58 23.00
N PRO A 133 9.09 24.36 22.83
CA PRO A 133 9.64 23.94 21.55
C PRO A 133 9.02 22.59 21.18
N GLY A 134 8.00 22.62 20.34
CA GLY A 134 7.18 21.44 20.11
C GLY A 134 8.00 20.32 19.48
N ARG A 135 7.77 19.10 19.96
CA ARG A 135 8.43 17.90 19.44
C ARG A 135 7.89 17.58 18.05
N ASP A 136 8.74 17.12 17.13
CA ASP A 136 8.34 16.76 15.77
C ASP A 136 7.07 15.88 15.74
N ALA A 137 7.01 14.89 16.63
CA ALA A 137 5.87 13.99 16.77
C ALA A 137 4.55 14.70 17.17
N LEU A 138 4.60 15.71 18.04
CA LEU A 138 3.41 16.46 18.47
C LEU A 138 2.87 17.32 17.32
N TRP A 139 3.74 18.05 16.63
CA TRP A 139 3.34 18.87 15.49
C TRP A 139 2.76 18.03 14.36
N HIS A 140 3.38 16.87 14.10
CA HIS A 140 2.93 15.97 13.07
C HIS A 140 1.58 15.32 13.42
N GLU A 141 1.42 14.83 14.65
CA GLU A 141 0.15 14.31 15.15
C GLU A 141 -0.95 15.38 15.11
N ALA A 142 -0.64 16.62 15.51
CA ALA A 142 -1.60 17.71 15.43
C ALA A 142 -2.00 18.03 13.99
N ALA A 143 -1.04 18.06 13.05
CA ALA A 143 -1.35 18.29 11.64
C ALA A 143 -2.25 17.19 11.06
N GLU A 144 -1.96 15.92 11.36
CA GLU A 144 -2.76 14.77 10.93
C GLU A 144 -4.18 14.82 11.51
N VAL A 145 -4.30 15.07 12.82
CA VAL A 145 -5.60 15.20 13.48
C VAL A 145 -6.38 16.36 12.87
N LEU A 146 -5.76 17.52 12.67
CA LEU A 146 -6.44 18.67 12.10
C LEU A 146 -6.89 18.46 10.66
N SER A 147 -6.08 17.80 9.82
CA SER A 147 -6.48 17.41 8.47
C SER A 147 -7.66 16.44 8.51
N THR A 148 -7.61 15.43 9.39
CA THR A 148 -8.72 14.48 9.60
C THR A 148 -10.02 15.19 10.02
N LEU A 149 -9.91 16.27 10.80
CA LEU A 149 -11.03 17.09 11.25
C LEU A 149 -11.46 18.17 10.22
N GLY A 150 -10.86 18.20 9.02
CA GLY A 150 -11.18 19.15 7.95
C GLY A 150 -10.56 20.55 8.13
N PHE A 151 -9.62 20.73 9.05
CA PHE A 151 -8.89 21.99 9.25
C PHE A 151 -7.59 22.03 8.43
N GLU A 152 -7.70 21.88 7.10
CA GLU A 152 -6.55 21.72 6.19
C GLU A 152 -5.55 22.90 6.21
N ASP A 153 -6.04 24.15 6.27
CA ASP A 153 -5.17 25.33 6.38
C ASP A 153 -4.31 25.29 7.65
N ARG A 154 -4.87 24.83 8.77
CA ARG A 154 -4.17 24.75 10.05
C ARG A 154 -3.18 23.58 10.05
N ALA A 155 -3.59 22.43 9.53
CA ALA A 155 -2.72 21.27 9.35
C ALA A 155 -1.47 21.62 8.53
N ARG A 156 -1.66 22.26 7.37
CA ARG A 156 -0.57 22.78 6.52
C ARG A 156 0.33 23.75 7.27
N THR A 157 -0.24 24.73 7.98
CA THR A 157 0.54 25.68 8.79
C THR A 157 1.46 24.99 9.80
N TYR A 158 1.05 23.85 10.36
CA TYR A 158 1.87 23.08 11.30
C TYR A 158 2.96 22.28 10.63
N LEU A 159 2.68 21.67 9.48
CA LEU A 159 3.70 20.99 8.68
C LEU A 159 4.77 21.97 8.23
N GLU A 160 4.41 23.16 7.76
CA GLU A 160 5.35 24.21 7.34
C GLU A 160 6.23 24.75 8.48
N ARG A 161 5.81 24.58 9.74
CA ARG A 161 6.61 24.96 10.91
C ARG A 161 7.68 23.93 11.26
N LEU A 162 7.47 22.65 10.97
CA LEU A 162 8.42 21.57 11.28
C LEU A 162 9.82 21.85 10.70
N PRO A 163 9.98 22.23 9.42
CA PRO A 163 11.29 22.59 8.88
C PRO A 163 11.93 23.81 9.56
N LYS A 164 11.11 24.80 9.95
CA LYS A 164 11.57 26.07 10.57
C LYS A 164 12.16 25.85 11.95
N ILE A 165 11.69 24.83 12.68
CA ILE A 165 12.23 24.44 13.99
C ILE A 165 13.36 23.38 13.90
N GLY A 166 13.80 23.04 12.69
CA GLY A 166 14.88 22.08 12.48
C GLY A 166 14.48 20.62 12.66
N SER A 167 13.21 20.27 12.43
CA SER A 167 12.70 18.90 12.43
C SER A 167 13.59 17.99 11.59
N ARG A 168 13.80 16.76 12.09
CA ARG A 168 14.55 15.72 11.38
C ARG A 168 13.65 14.59 10.91
N SER A 169 12.34 14.74 11.05
CA SER A 169 11.34 13.79 10.54
C SER A 169 11.25 13.86 9.03
N GLU A 170 11.63 12.79 8.33
CA GLU A 170 11.51 12.64 6.88
C GLU A 170 10.06 12.80 6.40
N ILE A 171 9.11 12.31 7.20
CA ILE A 171 7.68 12.27 6.83
C ILE A 171 7.13 13.69 6.63
N ALA A 172 7.60 14.64 7.44
CA ALA A 172 7.20 16.04 7.32
C ALA A 172 7.58 16.61 5.94
N TYR A 173 8.77 16.27 5.45
CA TYR A 173 9.27 16.76 4.17
C TYR A 173 8.59 16.09 2.98
N TYR A 174 8.30 14.78 3.06
CA TYR A 174 7.51 14.12 2.02
C TYR A 174 6.06 14.65 1.97
N ALA A 175 5.44 14.90 3.13
CA ALA A 175 4.11 15.50 3.19
C ALA A 175 4.09 16.92 2.60
N LEU A 176 5.08 17.75 2.93
CA LEU A 176 5.24 19.07 2.34
C LEU A 176 5.49 18.99 0.83
N ALA A 177 6.30 18.05 0.34
CA ALA A 177 6.52 17.88 -1.09
C ALA A 177 5.21 17.63 -1.84
N VAL A 178 4.34 16.75 -1.32
CA VAL A 178 3.01 16.50 -1.90
C VAL A 178 2.13 17.76 -1.84
N GLN A 179 2.14 18.49 -0.72
CA GLN A 179 1.38 19.74 -0.60
C GLN A 179 1.86 20.81 -1.58
N SER A 180 3.16 20.94 -1.79
CA SER A 180 3.74 21.90 -2.74
C SER A 180 3.37 21.55 -4.19
N VAL A 181 3.26 20.26 -4.53
CA VAL A 181 2.71 19.83 -5.84
C VAL A 181 1.25 20.25 -5.98
N ILE A 182 0.42 20.02 -4.96
CA ILE A 182 -0.99 20.44 -4.97
C ILE A 182 -1.11 21.97 -5.10
N ALA A 183 -0.20 22.71 -4.48
CA ALA A 183 -0.11 24.17 -4.58
C ALA A 183 0.55 24.67 -5.88
N ASN A 184 0.95 23.76 -6.79
CA ASN A 184 1.64 24.08 -8.04
C ASN A 184 2.98 24.83 -7.85
N ASP A 185 3.69 24.54 -6.76
CA ASP A 185 5.05 25.04 -6.46
C ASP A 185 6.08 23.89 -6.61
N GLU A 186 6.47 23.64 -7.86
CA GLU A 186 7.40 22.56 -8.21
C GLU A 186 8.81 22.76 -7.61
N ALA A 187 9.22 24.02 -7.44
CA ALA A 187 10.53 24.37 -6.90
C ALA A 187 10.63 23.99 -5.42
N ASP A 188 9.63 24.38 -4.62
CA ASP A 188 9.57 23.97 -3.22
C ASP A 188 9.38 22.46 -3.11
N ALA A 189 8.48 21.87 -3.91
CA ALA A 189 8.26 20.42 -3.91
C ALA A 189 9.56 19.62 -4.11
N SER A 190 10.40 20.05 -5.06
CA SER A 190 11.73 19.46 -5.32
C SER A 190 12.67 19.58 -4.11
N VAL A 191 12.69 20.75 -3.47
CA VAL A 191 13.51 20.99 -2.27
C VAL A 191 13.07 20.11 -1.11
N GLN A 192 11.76 20.00 -0.86
CA GLN A 192 11.23 19.19 0.24
C GLN A 192 11.45 17.70 -0.03
N LEU A 193 11.21 17.23 -1.26
CA LEU A 193 11.46 15.83 -1.64
C LEU A 193 12.93 15.45 -1.42
N LEU A 194 13.87 16.28 -1.91
CA LEU A 194 15.30 16.06 -1.72
C LEU A 194 15.69 15.99 -0.24
N ARG A 195 15.06 16.83 0.59
CA ARG A 195 15.35 16.91 2.02
C ARG A 195 14.83 15.70 2.77
N GLY A 196 13.62 15.24 2.47
CA GLY A 196 13.08 13.97 2.95
C GLY A 196 13.97 12.80 2.56
N TRP A 197 14.38 12.75 1.29
CA TRP A 197 15.26 11.72 0.75
C TRP A 197 16.62 11.65 1.48
N LYS A 198 17.25 12.81 1.72
CA LYS A 198 18.52 12.88 2.47
C LYS A 198 18.35 12.42 3.92
N LEU A 199 17.21 12.70 4.54
CA LEU A 199 16.93 12.27 5.92
C LEU A 199 16.78 10.75 6.00
N ARG A 200 15.92 10.19 5.16
CA ARG A 200 15.72 8.74 5.01
C ARG A 200 15.18 8.46 3.61
N PRO A 201 15.97 7.83 2.72
CA PRO A 201 15.55 7.50 1.36
C PRO A 201 14.29 6.64 1.34
N LEU A 202 13.43 6.87 0.35
CA LEU A 202 12.21 6.10 0.11
C LEU A 202 12.47 5.00 -0.92
N ALA A 203 11.73 3.89 -0.88
CA ALA A 203 11.78 2.89 -1.94
C ALA A 203 11.39 3.51 -3.29
N ARG A 204 12.06 3.10 -4.38
CA ARG A 204 11.72 3.62 -5.72
C ARG A 204 10.28 3.29 -6.14
N GLU A 205 9.81 2.10 -5.81
CA GLU A 205 8.40 1.70 -5.97
C GLU A 205 7.44 2.72 -5.34
N ARG A 206 7.73 3.20 -4.12
CA ARG A 206 6.86 4.16 -3.41
C ARG A 206 6.88 5.55 -4.04
N LEU A 207 7.99 5.92 -4.68
CA LEU A 207 8.09 7.15 -5.45
C LEU A 207 7.26 7.08 -6.74
N VAL A 208 7.38 5.97 -7.48
CA VAL A 208 6.60 5.72 -8.72
C VAL A 208 5.10 5.65 -8.42
N ALA A 209 4.73 4.95 -7.35
CA ALA A 209 3.34 4.76 -6.96
C ALA A 209 2.67 6.04 -6.41
N SER A 210 3.42 7.14 -6.22
CA SER A 210 2.88 8.42 -5.78
C SER A 210 2.90 9.43 -6.93
N PRO A 211 1.74 9.75 -7.54
CA PRO A 211 1.67 10.69 -8.67
C PRO A 211 2.33 12.04 -8.38
N ALA A 212 2.15 12.55 -7.15
CA ALA A 212 2.71 13.82 -6.73
C ALA A 212 4.24 13.75 -6.56
N LEU A 213 4.78 12.71 -5.91
CA LEU A 213 6.24 12.60 -5.79
C LEU A 213 6.89 12.29 -7.14
N TRP A 214 6.21 11.51 -7.97
CA TRP A 214 6.66 11.18 -9.32
C TRP A 214 6.76 12.40 -10.23
N SER A 215 5.76 13.30 -10.21
CA SER A 215 5.79 14.52 -11.03
C SER A 215 7.01 15.39 -10.71
N VAL A 216 7.37 15.50 -9.42
CA VAL A 216 8.55 16.24 -8.96
C VAL A 216 9.85 15.59 -9.44
N LEU A 217 9.95 14.26 -9.38
CA LEU A 217 11.13 13.54 -9.85
C LEU A 217 11.40 13.75 -11.33
N ARG A 218 10.34 13.79 -12.16
CA ARG A 218 10.48 14.03 -13.61
C ARG A 218 10.81 15.47 -13.95
N ALA A 219 10.26 16.43 -13.21
CA ALA A 219 10.48 17.86 -13.46
C ALA A 219 11.91 18.31 -13.13
N SER A 220 12.61 17.59 -12.23
CA SER A 220 13.93 17.98 -11.75
C SER A 220 15.03 17.05 -12.29
N GLU A 221 15.81 17.53 -13.26
CA GLU A 221 16.97 16.81 -13.81
C GLU A 221 17.94 16.34 -12.71
N ASN A 222 18.13 17.16 -11.67
CA ASN A 222 18.98 16.83 -10.52
C ASN A 222 18.44 15.65 -9.69
N LEU A 223 17.11 15.51 -9.57
CA LEU A 223 16.48 14.43 -8.82
C LEU A 223 16.31 13.16 -9.66
N GLY A 224 16.03 13.29 -10.96
CA GLY A 224 15.96 12.16 -11.89
C GLY A 224 17.27 11.35 -11.90
N GLY A 225 18.42 12.04 -11.88
CA GLY A 225 19.73 11.38 -11.75
C GLY A 225 19.99 10.73 -10.38
N MET A 226 19.28 11.15 -9.32
CA MET A 226 19.41 10.54 -7.99
C MET A 226 18.63 9.24 -7.86
N VAL A 227 17.54 9.09 -8.61
CA VAL A 227 16.65 7.94 -8.59
C VAL A 227 16.68 7.29 -9.96
N SER A 228 17.78 6.57 -10.24
CA SER A 228 17.91 5.83 -11.50
C SER A 228 16.87 4.72 -11.57
N MET A 229 15.95 4.82 -12.54
CA MET A 229 14.94 3.80 -12.84
C MET A 229 15.58 2.54 -13.44
N ALA A 230 16.74 2.68 -14.08
CA ALA A 230 17.51 1.60 -14.68
C ALA A 230 18.39 0.82 -13.70
N SER A 231 18.65 1.36 -12.50
CA SER A 231 19.50 0.70 -11.51
C SER A 231 18.87 -0.63 -11.03
N VAL A 232 19.62 -1.71 -11.11
CA VAL A 232 19.16 -3.04 -10.66
C VAL A 232 19.02 -3.14 -9.13
N SER A 233 19.61 -2.21 -8.37
CA SER A 233 19.58 -2.19 -6.91
C SER A 233 18.93 -0.91 -6.37
N GLU A 234 18.32 -1.04 -5.19
CA GLU A 234 17.76 0.09 -4.46
C GLU A 234 18.87 1.06 -4.00
N PRO A 235 18.58 2.37 -3.98
CA PRO A 235 19.56 3.37 -3.63
C PRO A 235 19.99 3.23 -2.16
N ALA A 236 21.29 3.31 -1.93
CA ALA A 236 21.89 3.43 -0.61
C ALA A 236 22.75 4.68 -0.59
N PHE A 237 22.49 5.59 0.35
CA PHE A 237 23.22 6.86 0.46
C PHE A 237 23.77 7.05 1.88
N ARG A 238 25.07 7.34 1.97
CA ARG A 238 25.76 7.68 3.22
C ARG A 238 25.92 9.20 3.30
N SER A 239 25.47 9.81 4.39
CA SER A 239 25.75 11.21 4.68
C SER A 239 27.21 11.42 5.11
N GLU A 240 27.82 12.49 4.60
CA GLU A 240 29.16 12.98 5.00
C GLU A 240 29.26 13.37 6.49
N ALA A 241 28.14 13.62 7.17
CA ALA A 241 28.11 14.03 8.58
C ALA A 241 28.42 12.88 9.58
N THR A 242 28.81 11.69 9.09
CA THR A 242 29.06 10.53 9.95
C THR A 242 30.32 10.72 10.82
N ALA A 243 30.23 10.31 12.09
CA ALA A 243 31.37 10.04 12.99
C ALA A 243 32.10 11.23 13.65
N LEU A 244 31.39 12.26 14.14
CA LEU A 244 32.02 13.25 15.03
C LEU A 244 32.17 12.76 16.47
N ALA A 245 31.22 11.95 16.98
CA ALA A 245 31.28 11.32 18.31
C ALA A 245 30.37 10.08 18.38
N PRO A 246 30.90 8.86 18.18
CA PRO A 246 30.07 7.66 18.14
C PRO A 246 29.47 7.33 19.50
N ILE A 247 28.18 6.98 19.53
CA ILE A 247 27.50 6.52 20.75
C ILE A 247 27.91 5.08 21.07
N ALA A 248 28.19 4.80 22.34
CA ALA A 248 28.41 3.44 22.81
C ALA A 248 27.08 2.66 22.77
N LEU A 249 27.08 1.54 22.05
CA LEU A 249 25.92 0.65 21.98
C LEU A 249 26.03 -0.45 23.04
N PRO A 250 24.90 -0.87 23.66
CA PRO A 250 24.93 -1.97 24.61
C PRO A 250 25.27 -3.30 23.92
N PRO A 251 25.77 -4.32 24.66
CA PRO A 251 26.07 -5.62 24.09
C PRO A 251 24.86 -6.24 23.37
N GLY A 252 25.09 -6.81 22.19
CA GLY A 252 24.03 -7.40 21.36
C GLY A 252 23.23 -6.39 20.53
N ALA A 253 23.53 -5.09 20.63
CA ALA A 253 22.94 -4.09 19.76
C ALA A 253 23.54 -4.14 18.35
N THR A 254 22.69 -4.02 17.33
CA THR A 254 23.10 -3.79 15.94
C THR A 254 22.63 -2.43 15.49
N ALA A 255 23.52 -1.65 14.86
CA ALA A 255 23.21 -0.33 14.30
C ALA A 255 23.32 -0.38 12.78
N ARG A 256 22.46 0.38 12.09
CA ARG A 256 22.50 0.56 10.62
C ARG A 256 22.12 1.98 10.25
N ILE A 257 22.63 2.45 9.12
CA ILE A 257 22.36 3.80 8.59
C ILE A 257 21.62 3.70 7.26
N SER A 258 20.64 4.59 7.05
CA SER A 258 20.08 4.89 5.74
C SER A 258 19.87 6.39 5.62
N GLY A 259 20.63 7.06 4.73
CA GLY A 259 20.69 8.52 4.69
C GLY A 259 21.28 9.11 5.98
N LEU A 260 20.52 9.98 6.64
CA LEU A 260 20.86 10.56 7.95
C LEU A 260 20.26 9.77 9.13
N TYR A 261 19.39 8.80 8.84
CA TYR A 261 18.71 8.00 9.85
C TYR A 261 19.63 6.90 10.42
N LEU A 262 19.62 6.75 11.75
CA LEU A 262 20.27 5.65 12.46
C LEU A 262 19.18 4.79 13.11
N GLY A 263 19.15 3.51 12.77
CA GLY A 263 18.34 2.53 13.48
C GLY A 263 19.23 1.62 14.34
N ILE A 264 18.80 1.38 15.58
CA ILE A 264 19.46 0.50 16.54
C ILE A 264 18.48 -0.60 16.94
N GLU A 265 18.93 -1.84 16.92
CA GLU A 265 18.13 -3.01 17.31
C GLU A 265 18.84 -3.81 18.39
N ILE A 266 18.08 -4.30 19.38
CA ILE A 266 18.56 -5.19 20.45
C ILE A 266 17.48 -6.24 20.70
N GLY A 267 17.75 -7.49 20.31
CA GLY A 267 16.72 -8.54 20.34
C GLY A 267 15.54 -8.17 19.43
N ASP A 268 14.35 -8.09 20.00
CA ASP A 268 13.09 -7.71 19.33
C ASP A 268 12.70 -6.24 19.51
N ARG A 269 13.63 -5.42 20.03
CA ARG A 269 13.43 -3.97 20.24
C ARG A 269 14.20 -3.17 19.21
N SER A 270 13.59 -2.09 18.73
CA SER A 270 14.21 -1.14 17.82
C SER A 270 14.08 0.30 18.32
N LEU A 271 15.07 1.12 17.99
CA LEU A 271 15.11 2.56 18.23
C LEU A 271 15.51 3.26 16.94
N GLY A 272 14.63 4.14 16.47
CA GLY A 272 14.92 5.02 15.34
C GLY A 272 15.41 6.39 15.81
N ILE A 273 16.50 6.87 15.20
CA ILE A 273 17.11 8.17 15.52
C ILE A 273 17.23 8.99 14.22
N PRO A 274 16.25 9.86 13.92
CA PRO A 274 16.34 10.78 12.79
C PRO A 274 17.54 11.72 12.93
N GLY A 275 18.39 11.80 11.90
CA GLY A 275 19.67 12.51 11.97
C GLY A 275 20.77 11.83 12.80
N GLY A 276 20.53 10.61 13.27
CA GLY A 276 21.46 9.87 14.14
C GLY A 276 22.72 9.35 13.43
N ALA A 277 22.83 9.47 12.10
CA ALA A 277 24.05 9.10 11.39
C ALA A 277 25.31 9.83 11.94
N ALA A 278 25.15 11.05 12.48
CA ALA A 278 26.25 11.80 13.09
C ALA A 278 26.86 11.15 14.34
N VAL A 279 26.08 10.34 15.06
CA VAL A 279 26.51 9.61 16.27
C VAL A 279 26.70 8.12 16.01
N ALA A 280 26.61 7.68 14.75
CA ALA A 280 26.87 6.30 14.39
C ALA A 280 28.38 6.01 14.37
N GLY A 281 28.76 4.78 14.72
CA GLY A 281 30.15 4.34 14.62
C GLY A 281 30.66 4.34 13.17
N PRO A 282 31.98 4.51 12.93
CA PRO A 282 32.54 4.58 11.57
C PRO A 282 32.23 3.32 10.73
N ASN A 283 32.17 2.15 11.38
CA ASN A 283 31.89 0.87 10.73
C ASN A 283 30.39 0.49 10.71
N THR A 284 29.50 1.44 10.97
CA THR A 284 28.06 1.16 10.94
C THR A 284 27.64 0.83 9.51
N PRO A 285 27.02 -0.35 9.26
CA PRO A 285 26.57 -0.76 7.94
C PRO A 285 25.60 0.26 7.32
N LEU A 286 25.86 0.60 6.05
CA LEU A 286 24.91 1.34 5.23
C LEU A 286 23.92 0.33 4.64
N VAL A 287 22.63 0.63 4.72
CA VAL A 287 21.57 -0.15 4.07
C VAL A 287 20.82 0.67 3.04
N ASP A 288 20.20 -0.03 2.09
CA ASP A 288 19.36 0.56 1.05
C ASP A 288 18.07 1.19 1.61
N ALA A 289 17.32 1.86 0.74
CA ALA A 289 16.08 2.56 1.07
C ALA A 289 14.95 1.64 1.58
N VAL A 290 15.01 0.33 1.29
CA VAL A 290 13.91 -0.62 1.52
C VAL A 290 14.18 -1.53 2.73
N ALA A 291 15.45 -1.67 3.13
CA ALA A 291 15.89 -2.54 4.21
C ALA A 291 15.11 -2.35 5.53
N TRP A 292 14.76 -1.11 5.87
CA TRP A 292 13.97 -0.83 7.08
C TRP A 292 12.52 -1.27 6.94
N SER A 293 11.88 -0.96 5.81
CA SER A 293 10.50 -1.35 5.54
C SER A 293 10.35 -2.86 5.55
N ARG A 294 11.30 -3.62 4.97
CA ARG A 294 11.30 -5.10 5.02
C ARG A 294 11.34 -5.62 6.46
N ARG A 295 12.17 -5.03 7.32
CA ARG A 295 12.26 -5.43 8.74
C ARG A 295 11.01 -5.07 9.52
N GLU A 296 10.45 -3.89 9.29
CA GLU A 296 9.18 -3.47 9.91
C GLU A 296 8.04 -4.42 9.50
N GLU A 297 8.01 -4.84 8.23
CA GLU A 297 7.05 -5.83 7.70
C GLU A 297 7.23 -7.20 8.36
N GLU A 298 8.46 -7.73 8.41
CA GLU A 298 8.79 -9.01 9.07
C GLU A 298 8.39 -9.01 10.56
N ALA A 299 8.70 -7.91 11.27
CA ALA A 299 8.32 -7.75 12.67
C ALA A 299 6.80 -7.69 12.84
N ALA A 300 6.08 -7.02 11.94
CA ALA A 300 4.63 -6.95 11.97
C ALA A 300 3.98 -8.32 11.73
N ILE A 301 4.52 -9.12 10.79
CA ILE A 301 4.07 -10.50 10.55
C ILE A 301 4.34 -11.38 11.79
N ALA A 302 5.50 -11.26 12.43
CA ALA A 302 5.82 -12.02 13.63
C ALA A 302 4.89 -11.69 14.82
N ASP A 303 4.36 -10.48 14.88
CA ASP A 303 3.46 -10.01 15.95
C ASP A 303 2.00 -10.50 15.80
N THR A 304 1.64 -11.07 14.65
CA THR A 304 0.26 -11.49 14.31
C THR A 304 -0.34 -12.45 15.34
N LEU A 305 0.41 -13.43 15.83
CA LEU A 305 -0.07 -14.40 16.82
C LEU A 305 -0.48 -13.70 18.12
N ARG A 306 0.38 -12.81 18.63
CA ARG A 306 0.09 -12.02 19.84
C ARG A 306 -1.09 -11.08 19.63
N LEU A 307 -1.19 -10.45 18.46
CA LEU A 307 -2.30 -9.57 18.14
C LEU A 307 -3.63 -10.33 18.08
N SER A 308 -3.65 -11.55 17.54
CA SER A 308 -4.87 -12.38 17.42
C SER A 308 -5.54 -12.69 18.77
N GLU A 309 -4.78 -12.67 19.88
CA GLU A 309 -5.31 -12.82 21.23
C GLU A 309 -5.84 -11.49 21.77
N LEU A 310 -5.15 -10.38 21.47
CA LEU A 310 -5.48 -9.04 21.96
C LEU A 310 -6.73 -8.44 21.31
N VAL A 311 -6.88 -8.60 19.98
CA VAL A 311 -7.91 -7.89 19.19
C VAL A 311 -9.31 -8.52 19.28
N ARG A 312 -9.49 -9.58 20.06
CA ARG A 312 -10.78 -10.26 20.25
C ARG A 312 -11.81 -9.44 21.04
N THR A 313 -11.37 -8.38 21.71
CA THR A 313 -12.27 -7.50 22.49
C THR A 313 -12.37 -6.12 21.83
N PRO A 314 -13.58 -5.55 21.64
CA PRO A 314 -13.75 -4.21 21.06
C PRO A 314 -13.02 -3.09 21.83
N VAL A 315 -12.76 -3.30 23.13
CA VAL A 315 -12.02 -2.37 24.00
C VAL A 315 -10.52 -2.37 23.71
N ALA A 316 -9.95 -3.44 23.15
CA ALA A 316 -8.53 -3.47 22.80
C ALA A 316 -8.21 -2.55 21.62
N LEU A 317 -9.09 -2.48 20.61
CA LEU A 317 -8.90 -1.58 19.45
C LEU A 317 -9.19 -0.10 19.75
N ALA A 318 -9.78 0.15 20.91
CA ALA A 318 -9.82 1.47 21.48
C ALA A 318 -8.40 2.00 21.80
N GLN A 319 -7.39 1.12 21.93
CA GLN A 319 -5.99 1.49 22.15
C GLN A 319 -5.26 1.83 20.84
N PRO A 320 -4.81 3.08 20.62
CA PRO A 320 -4.14 3.48 19.37
C PRO A 320 -2.90 2.64 19.03
N ALA A 321 -2.15 2.21 20.05
CA ALA A 321 -0.98 1.36 19.86
C ALA A 321 -1.33 -0.03 19.33
N ILE A 322 -2.44 -0.62 19.78
CA ILE A 322 -2.91 -1.93 19.28
C ILE A 322 -3.47 -1.77 17.87
N SER A 323 -4.29 -0.75 17.63
CA SER A 323 -4.85 -0.47 16.30
C SER A 323 -3.78 -0.27 15.25
N LYS A 324 -2.73 0.50 15.57
CA LYS A 324 -1.58 0.70 14.70
C LYS A 324 -0.77 -0.58 14.43
N ARG A 325 -0.59 -1.42 15.46
CA ARG A 325 0.06 -2.74 15.28
C ARG A 325 -0.79 -3.65 14.40
N LEU A 326 -2.11 -3.63 14.59
CA LEU A 326 -3.05 -4.37 13.75
C LEU A 326 -2.98 -3.90 12.29
N SER A 327 -3.08 -2.59 12.02
CA SER A 327 -2.92 -1.99 10.70
C SER A 327 -1.64 -2.45 9.99
N ARG A 328 -0.50 -2.31 10.67
CA ARG A 328 0.81 -2.76 10.16
C ARG A 328 0.85 -4.25 9.88
N ALA A 329 0.31 -5.08 10.77
CA ALA A 329 0.27 -6.52 10.61
C ALA A 329 -0.65 -6.94 9.44
N THR A 330 -1.81 -6.31 9.29
CA THR A 330 -2.71 -6.57 8.16
C THR A 330 -2.11 -6.10 6.83
N GLU A 331 -1.45 -4.94 6.80
CA GLU A 331 -0.75 -4.44 5.60
C GLU A 331 0.39 -5.38 5.20
N ALA A 332 1.21 -5.81 6.17
CA ALA A 332 2.32 -6.73 5.94
C ALA A 332 1.87 -8.13 5.48
N LEU A 333 0.75 -8.64 6.00
CA LEU A 333 0.17 -9.89 5.51
C LEU A 333 -0.40 -9.71 4.08
N ALA A 334 -1.07 -8.58 3.82
CA ALA A 334 -1.62 -8.27 2.50
C ALA A 334 -0.53 -8.08 1.44
N SER A 335 0.58 -7.41 1.76
CA SER A 335 1.72 -7.22 0.83
C SER A 335 2.35 -8.55 0.41
N ARG A 336 2.23 -9.59 1.25
CA ARG A 336 2.65 -10.97 0.93
C ARG A 336 1.54 -11.88 0.41
N ALA A 337 0.39 -11.31 0.01
CA ALA A 337 -0.77 -12.05 -0.46
C ALA A 337 -1.25 -13.17 0.51
N ARG A 338 -1.02 -12.99 1.82
CA ARG A 338 -1.43 -13.89 2.91
C ARG A 338 -2.86 -13.58 3.35
N TRP A 339 -3.80 -13.66 2.40
CA TRP A 339 -5.19 -13.24 2.59
C TRP A 339 -5.92 -14.02 3.69
N ASP A 340 -5.68 -15.34 3.80
CA ASP A 340 -6.28 -16.16 4.86
C ASP A 340 -5.82 -15.76 6.26
N ASP A 341 -4.57 -15.29 6.39
CA ASP A 341 -4.05 -14.78 7.65
C ASP A 341 -4.63 -13.41 8.00
N VAL A 342 -4.88 -12.55 7.00
CA VAL A 342 -5.63 -11.28 7.20
C VAL A 342 -7.03 -11.59 7.71
N ILE A 343 -7.73 -12.55 7.08
CA ILE A 343 -9.07 -12.97 7.51
C ILE A 343 -9.01 -13.50 8.95
N SER A 344 -8.06 -14.39 9.26
CA SER A 344 -7.91 -15.00 10.58
C SER A 344 -7.60 -13.97 11.67
N LEU A 345 -6.71 -13.02 11.39
CA LEU A 345 -6.36 -11.93 12.31
C LEU A 345 -7.54 -10.98 12.58
N THR A 346 -8.47 -10.87 11.62
CA THR A 346 -9.58 -9.91 11.68
C THR A 346 -10.96 -10.54 11.87
N GLU A 347 -11.05 -11.86 12.08
CA GLU A 347 -12.30 -12.61 12.13
C GLU A 347 -13.26 -12.07 13.19
N GLY A 348 -12.75 -11.79 14.40
CA GLY A 348 -13.53 -11.28 15.54
C GLY A 348 -13.91 -9.80 15.46
N LEU A 349 -13.52 -9.09 14.40
CA LEU A 349 -13.80 -7.66 14.25
C LEU A 349 -15.19 -7.44 13.66
N SER A 350 -16.03 -6.72 14.41
CA SER A 350 -17.35 -6.28 13.95
C SER A 350 -17.24 -5.18 12.90
N ALA A 351 -18.04 -5.29 11.83
CA ALA A 351 -18.20 -4.26 10.80
C ALA A 351 -18.77 -2.94 11.34
N SER A 352 -19.44 -2.97 12.50
CA SER A 352 -20.05 -1.81 13.14
C SER A 352 -19.19 -1.17 14.23
N ALA A 353 -18.02 -1.73 14.53
CA ALA A 353 -17.17 -1.24 15.61
C ALA A 353 -16.50 0.10 15.23
N GLU A 354 -16.78 1.13 16.01
CA GLU A 354 -16.30 2.51 15.77
C GLU A 354 -14.77 2.63 15.81
N ASN A 355 -14.10 1.78 16.59
CA ASN A 355 -12.65 1.84 16.83
C ASN A 355 -11.82 0.99 15.84
N VAL A 356 -12.44 0.35 14.85
CA VAL A 356 -11.67 -0.42 13.85
C VAL A 356 -11.09 0.54 12.81
N PRO A 357 -9.76 0.50 12.58
CA PRO A 357 -9.12 1.31 11.54
C PRO A 357 -9.71 1.01 10.15
N LEU A 358 -9.82 2.04 9.31
CA LEU A 358 -10.45 1.89 7.99
C LEU A 358 -9.63 0.99 7.06
N ASP A 359 -8.31 1.16 7.06
CA ASP A 359 -7.37 0.31 6.33
C ASP A 359 -7.56 -1.17 6.69
N VAL A 360 -7.79 -1.49 7.96
CA VAL A 360 -8.10 -2.86 8.40
C VAL A 360 -9.45 -3.34 7.83
N ILE A 361 -10.48 -2.47 7.80
CA ILE A 361 -11.78 -2.79 7.18
C ILE A 361 -11.59 -3.08 5.68
N VAL A 362 -10.87 -2.22 4.97
CA VAL A 362 -10.59 -2.36 3.54
C VAL A 362 -9.83 -3.64 3.27
N LEU A 363 -8.75 -3.91 4.02
CA LEU A 363 -7.93 -5.10 3.87
C LEU A 363 -8.68 -6.39 4.22
N LYS A 364 -9.57 -6.38 5.23
CA LYS A 364 -10.45 -7.52 5.53
C LYS A 364 -11.40 -7.81 4.36
N GLY A 365 -12.06 -6.79 3.83
CA GLY A 365 -12.96 -6.96 2.69
C GLY A 365 -12.23 -7.43 1.43
N LEU A 366 -11.03 -6.88 1.17
CA LEU A 366 -10.17 -7.31 0.08
C LEU A 366 -9.71 -8.76 0.26
N ALA A 367 -9.30 -9.14 1.48
CA ALA A 367 -8.87 -10.51 1.78
C ALA A 367 -10.01 -11.52 1.58
N LEU A 368 -11.24 -11.20 2.02
CA LEU A 368 -12.42 -12.02 1.76
C LEU A 368 -12.69 -12.17 0.25
N SER A 369 -12.54 -11.09 -0.52
CA SER A 369 -12.65 -11.13 -1.98
C SER A 369 -11.59 -12.04 -2.61
N ARG A 370 -10.31 -11.85 -2.27
CA ARG A 370 -9.17 -12.62 -2.79
C ARG A 370 -9.21 -14.10 -2.38
N ALA A 371 -9.79 -14.42 -1.23
CA ALA A 371 -10.06 -15.80 -0.79
C ALA A 371 -11.30 -16.45 -1.47
N LYS A 372 -11.87 -15.82 -2.50
CA LYS A 372 -13.11 -16.24 -3.19
C LYS A 372 -14.32 -16.36 -2.25
N ARG A 373 -14.33 -15.64 -1.13
CA ARG A 373 -15.45 -15.56 -0.17
C ARG A 373 -16.32 -14.33 -0.44
N THR A 374 -16.69 -14.13 -1.70
CA THR A 374 -17.40 -12.92 -2.16
C THR A 374 -18.72 -12.68 -1.43
N ALA A 375 -19.46 -13.73 -1.06
CA ALA A 375 -20.69 -13.59 -0.27
C ALA A 375 -20.43 -13.01 1.13
N ASP A 376 -19.34 -13.43 1.79
CA ASP A 376 -18.95 -12.90 3.10
C ASP A 376 -18.43 -11.46 2.98
N ALA A 377 -17.67 -11.15 1.92
CA ALA A 377 -17.22 -9.79 1.63
C ALA A 377 -18.42 -8.84 1.42
N LYS A 378 -19.42 -9.27 0.64
CA LYS A 378 -20.65 -8.50 0.38
C LYS A 378 -21.43 -8.25 1.67
N ARG A 379 -21.57 -9.27 2.53
CA ARG A 379 -22.23 -9.14 3.83
C ARG A 379 -21.49 -8.15 4.73
N PHE A 380 -20.19 -8.35 4.89
CA PHE A 380 -19.32 -7.51 5.72
C PHE A 380 -19.36 -6.04 5.29
N LEU A 381 -19.19 -5.74 4.00
CA LEU A 381 -19.23 -4.35 3.51
C LEU A 381 -20.64 -3.74 3.58
N GLY A 382 -21.69 -4.55 3.40
CA GLY A 382 -23.07 -4.10 3.63
C GLY A 382 -23.33 -3.64 5.07
N GLU A 383 -22.76 -4.36 6.06
CA GLU A 383 -22.81 -3.96 7.47
C GLU A 383 -21.97 -2.70 7.76
N VAL A 384 -20.81 -2.55 7.13
CA VAL A 384 -19.97 -1.34 7.26
C VAL A 384 -20.75 -0.11 6.79
N VAL A 385 -21.36 -0.17 5.61
CA VAL A 385 -22.08 0.98 5.00
C VAL A 385 -23.27 1.43 5.84
N THR A 386 -23.97 0.49 6.46
CA THR A 386 -25.16 0.79 7.28
C THR A 386 -24.81 1.13 8.73
N SER A 387 -23.53 1.05 9.12
CA SER A 387 -23.11 1.31 10.50
C SER A 387 -23.24 2.80 10.90
N PRO A 388 -23.57 3.09 12.17
CA PRO A 388 -23.54 4.47 12.69
C PRO A 388 -22.15 5.10 12.58
N ALA A 389 -21.10 4.30 12.73
CA ALA A 389 -19.71 4.72 12.55
C ALA A 389 -19.48 5.29 11.15
N MET A 390 -19.97 4.59 10.12
CA MET A 390 -19.85 5.03 8.73
C MET A 390 -20.72 6.25 8.42
N ALA A 391 -21.93 6.31 8.97
CA ALA A 391 -22.84 7.44 8.79
C ALA A 391 -22.29 8.78 9.30
N ARG A 392 -21.42 8.75 10.33
CA ARG A 392 -20.77 9.95 10.89
C ARG A 392 -19.47 10.34 10.19
N ARG A 393 -18.87 9.48 9.36
CA ARG A 393 -17.63 9.84 8.67
C ARG A 393 -17.89 10.90 7.61
N THR A 394 -16.93 11.79 7.42
CA THR A 394 -16.96 12.89 6.44
C THR A 394 -15.72 12.90 5.52
N ASP A 395 -14.85 11.90 5.66
CA ASP A 395 -13.59 11.77 4.92
C ASP A 395 -13.83 11.23 3.49
N PRO A 396 -13.57 12.04 2.44
CA PRO A 396 -13.74 11.60 1.05
C PRO A 396 -12.78 10.48 0.65
N VAL A 397 -11.57 10.40 1.22
CA VAL A 397 -10.61 9.33 0.92
C VAL A 397 -11.16 7.99 1.41
N ALA A 398 -11.81 7.99 2.57
CA ALA A 398 -12.44 6.80 3.11
C ALA A 398 -13.57 6.26 2.22
N TRP A 399 -14.44 7.15 1.74
CA TRP A 399 -15.51 6.77 0.83
C TRP A 399 -14.99 6.29 -0.51
N TYR A 400 -13.94 6.92 -1.05
CA TYR A 400 -13.29 6.45 -2.26
C TYR A 400 -12.78 5.02 -2.12
N GLN A 401 -12.00 4.72 -1.06
CA GLN A 401 -11.45 3.38 -0.83
C GLN A 401 -12.53 2.30 -0.67
N LEU A 402 -13.60 2.62 0.07
CA LEU A 402 -14.73 1.70 0.24
C LEU A 402 -15.53 1.51 -1.05
N GLY A 403 -15.72 2.58 -1.83
CA GLY A 403 -16.36 2.53 -3.14
C GLY A 403 -15.61 1.62 -4.10
N GLU A 404 -14.29 1.79 -4.23
CA GLU A 404 -13.44 0.94 -5.07
C GLU A 404 -13.47 -0.53 -4.63
N LEU A 405 -13.41 -0.80 -3.33
CA LEU A 405 -13.52 -2.15 -2.81
C LEU A 405 -14.89 -2.78 -3.11
N MET A 406 -15.98 -2.04 -2.91
CA MET A 406 -17.34 -2.51 -3.23
C MET A 406 -17.50 -2.78 -4.73
N ALA A 407 -16.93 -1.92 -5.58
CA ALA A 407 -16.92 -2.12 -7.02
C ALA A 407 -16.20 -3.43 -7.40
N SER A 408 -15.05 -3.72 -6.77
CA SER A 408 -14.27 -4.95 -7.02
C SER A 408 -15.02 -6.24 -6.70
N ILE A 409 -16.07 -6.17 -5.85
CA ILE A 409 -16.93 -7.31 -5.52
C ILE A 409 -18.34 -7.17 -6.14
N GLU A 410 -18.50 -6.35 -7.17
CA GLU A 410 -19.74 -6.16 -7.93
C GLU A 410 -20.91 -5.59 -7.09
N LEU A 411 -20.64 -4.84 -6.02
CA LEU A 411 -21.65 -4.04 -5.31
C LEU A 411 -21.77 -2.64 -5.94
N TYR A 412 -22.11 -2.58 -7.23
CA TYR A 412 -22.06 -1.35 -8.02
C TYR A 412 -22.92 -0.21 -7.46
N GLY A 413 -24.16 -0.49 -7.03
CA GLY A 413 -25.04 0.55 -6.46
C GLY A 413 -24.45 1.24 -5.21
N PRO A 414 -24.11 0.48 -4.15
CA PRO A 414 -23.40 1.02 -3.00
C PRO A 414 -22.06 1.68 -3.35
N ALA A 415 -21.29 1.09 -4.27
CA ALA A 415 -20.00 1.65 -4.72
C ALA A 415 -20.18 3.04 -5.34
N ILE A 416 -21.11 3.19 -6.30
CA ILE A 416 -21.42 4.47 -6.94
C ILE A 416 -21.83 5.50 -5.88
N SER A 417 -22.70 5.13 -4.93
CA SER A 417 -23.11 6.05 -3.86
C SER A 417 -21.96 6.52 -2.97
N MET A 418 -20.96 5.66 -2.72
CA MET A 418 -19.76 6.08 -1.97
C MET A 418 -18.87 6.99 -2.81
N LEU A 419 -18.66 6.68 -4.09
CA LEU A 419 -17.85 7.50 -4.99
C LEU A 419 -18.46 8.88 -5.23
N GLU A 420 -19.78 9.00 -5.39
CA GLU A 420 -20.48 10.29 -5.50
C GLU A 420 -20.30 11.16 -4.24
N LYS A 421 -20.31 10.54 -3.05
CA LYS A 421 -20.04 11.26 -1.79
C LYS A 421 -18.60 11.75 -1.71
N ALA A 422 -17.65 10.94 -2.18
CA ALA A 422 -16.24 11.32 -2.25
C ALA A 422 -16.03 12.48 -3.23
N ASP A 423 -16.54 12.35 -4.45
CA ASP A 423 -16.46 13.35 -5.52
C ASP A 423 -16.99 14.70 -5.08
N ALA A 424 -18.15 14.73 -4.41
CA ALA A 424 -18.76 15.96 -3.88
C ALA A 424 -17.91 16.73 -2.86
N ARG A 425 -16.80 16.15 -2.35
CA ARG A 425 -15.88 16.79 -1.39
C ARG A 425 -14.43 16.87 -1.89
N LEU A 426 -14.11 16.27 -3.03
CA LEU A 426 -12.79 16.36 -3.65
C LEU A 426 -12.75 17.60 -4.53
N GLU A 427 -11.92 18.59 -4.18
CA GLU A 427 -11.84 19.85 -4.93
C GLU A 427 -11.07 19.72 -6.27
N TYR A 428 -10.13 18.78 -6.36
CA TYR A 428 -9.15 18.72 -7.46
C TYR A 428 -9.18 17.42 -8.28
N VAL A 429 -10.02 16.45 -7.90
CA VAL A 429 -10.08 15.14 -8.55
C VAL A 429 -11.53 14.81 -8.83
N SER A 430 -11.89 14.74 -10.13
CA SER A 430 -13.20 14.25 -10.55
C SER A 430 -13.20 12.72 -10.64
N LEU A 431 -14.24 12.10 -10.12
CA LEU A 431 -14.51 10.67 -10.19
C LEU A 431 -15.56 10.31 -11.25
N ASP A 432 -15.97 11.26 -12.09
CA ASP A 432 -17.04 11.09 -13.09
C ASP A 432 -16.78 9.90 -14.01
N ASP A 433 -15.56 9.80 -14.55
CA ASP A 433 -15.17 8.72 -15.46
C ASP A 433 -15.30 7.35 -14.77
N ARG A 434 -14.86 7.27 -13.51
CA ARG A 434 -14.96 6.04 -12.72
C ARG A 434 -16.42 5.69 -12.41
N ILE A 435 -17.24 6.67 -12.05
CA ILE A 435 -18.68 6.48 -11.81
C ILE A 435 -19.37 6.00 -13.08
N ARG A 436 -19.08 6.61 -14.25
CA ARG A 436 -19.61 6.17 -15.56
C ARG A 436 -19.24 4.71 -15.86
N GLN A 437 -18.00 4.30 -15.57
CA GLN A 437 -17.58 2.90 -15.71
C GLN A 437 -18.42 1.94 -14.87
N LEU A 438 -18.69 2.28 -13.60
CA LEU A 438 -19.49 1.43 -12.72
C LEU A 438 -20.96 1.38 -13.14
N MET A 439 -21.52 2.50 -13.61
CA MET A 439 -22.88 2.54 -14.16
C MET A 439 -23.00 1.66 -15.40
N MET A 440 -22.01 1.69 -16.30
CA MET A 440 -21.96 0.79 -17.45
C MET A 440 -21.93 -0.68 -17.02
N ARG A 441 -21.09 -1.03 -16.03
CA ARG A 441 -21.03 -2.40 -15.50
C ARG A 441 -22.35 -2.85 -14.89
N GLN A 442 -23.03 -1.99 -14.14
CA GLN A 442 -24.36 -2.27 -13.61
C GLN A 442 -25.39 -2.51 -14.73
N ARG A 443 -25.31 -1.77 -15.84
CA ARG A 443 -26.18 -1.95 -17.01
C ARG A 443 -25.91 -3.27 -17.72
N LEU A 444 -24.65 -3.70 -17.82
CA LEU A 444 -24.26 -4.98 -18.42
C LEU A 444 -24.87 -6.19 -17.68
N GLU A 445 -25.14 -6.08 -16.38
CA GLU A 445 -25.80 -7.15 -15.60
C GLU A 445 -27.30 -7.28 -15.91
N THR A 446 -27.95 -6.21 -16.37
CA THR A 446 -29.42 -6.13 -16.38
C THR A 446 -30.04 -6.00 -17.78
N ALA A 447 -29.32 -5.43 -18.74
CA ALA A 447 -29.88 -5.02 -20.04
C ALA A 447 -29.27 -5.75 -21.25
N TYR A 448 -28.43 -6.75 -21.03
CA TYR A 448 -27.70 -7.46 -22.08
C TYR A 448 -28.15 -8.93 -22.13
N ARG A 449 -28.22 -9.49 -23.34
CA ARG A 449 -28.47 -10.92 -23.55
C ARG A 449 -27.22 -11.73 -23.29
N VAL A 450 -27.42 -12.99 -22.89
CA VAL A 450 -26.34 -13.93 -22.56
C VAL A 450 -26.35 -15.10 -23.54
N HIS A 451 -25.18 -15.42 -24.09
CA HIS A 451 -24.89 -16.67 -24.76
C HIS A 451 -23.81 -17.42 -23.96
N ALA A 452 -24.14 -18.59 -23.46
CA ALA A 452 -23.22 -19.41 -22.67
C ALA A 452 -22.55 -20.47 -23.54
N THR A 453 -21.26 -20.67 -23.30
CA THR A 453 -20.45 -21.78 -23.82
C THR A 453 -20.01 -22.67 -22.65
N LYS A 454 -19.01 -23.53 -22.83
CA LYS A 454 -18.51 -24.37 -21.75
C LYS A 454 -17.77 -23.54 -20.70
N ASN A 455 -17.01 -22.54 -21.15
CA ASN A 455 -16.08 -21.77 -20.33
C ASN A 455 -16.36 -20.26 -20.31
N PHE A 456 -17.35 -19.79 -21.07
CA PHE A 456 -17.65 -18.36 -21.18
C PHE A 456 -19.13 -18.03 -21.11
N GLU A 457 -19.43 -16.92 -20.44
CA GLU A 457 -20.73 -16.24 -20.50
C GLU A 457 -20.60 -14.96 -21.32
N ILE A 458 -21.06 -15.00 -22.56
CA ILE A 458 -20.94 -13.88 -23.51
C ILE A 458 -22.16 -12.99 -23.39
N ARG A 459 -21.97 -11.80 -22.86
CA ARG A 459 -22.98 -10.77 -22.73
C ARG A 459 -22.89 -9.81 -23.88
N PHE A 460 -23.99 -9.58 -24.59
CA PHE A 460 -24.02 -8.74 -25.78
C PHE A 460 -25.28 -7.87 -25.83
N PRO A 461 -25.24 -6.72 -26.53
CA PRO A 461 -26.38 -5.82 -26.61
C PRO A 461 -27.61 -6.49 -27.24
N ASP A 462 -28.81 -6.11 -26.80
CA ASP A 462 -30.05 -6.71 -27.29
C ASP A 462 -30.32 -6.47 -28.79
N ASP A 463 -29.74 -5.38 -29.32
CA ASP A 463 -29.78 -4.98 -30.71
C ASP A 463 -28.73 -5.69 -31.59
N VAL A 464 -27.91 -6.57 -31.02
CA VAL A 464 -26.91 -7.39 -31.73
C VAL A 464 -27.45 -8.80 -31.98
N SER A 465 -27.06 -9.41 -33.11
CA SER A 465 -27.48 -10.77 -33.47
C SER A 465 -26.81 -11.84 -32.59
N PRO A 466 -27.55 -12.87 -32.11
CA PRO A 466 -26.99 -13.96 -31.30
C PRO A 466 -25.90 -14.78 -32.00
N GLU A 467 -25.92 -14.85 -33.33
CA GLU A 467 -24.99 -15.64 -34.15
C GLU A 467 -23.55 -15.13 -33.99
N GLY A 468 -23.36 -13.82 -33.89
CA GLY A 468 -22.06 -13.22 -33.58
C GLY A 468 -21.53 -13.68 -32.23
N ALA A 469 -22.36 -13.62 -31.19
CA ALA A 469 -21.98 -14.05 -29.84
C ALA A 469 -21.63 -15.55 -29.80
N ALA A 470 -22.40 -16.39 -30.48
CA ALA A 470 -22.10 -17.81 -30.60
C ALA A 470 -20.75 -18.06 -31.28
N ARG A 471 -20.47 -17.36 -32.39
CA ARG A 471 -19.20 -17.50 -33.11
C ARG A 471 -18.00 -17.01 -32.28
N LEU A 472 -18.13 -15.89 -31.57
CA LEU A 472 -17.10 -15.42 -30.65
C LEU A 472 -16.81 -16.47 -29.58
N GLY A 473 -17.86 -17.12 -29.04
CA GLY A 473 -17.71 -18.21 -28.10
C GLY A 473 -16.91 -19.39 -28.65
N GLU A 474 -17.19 -19.84 -29.87
CA GLU A 474 -16.41 -20.89 -30.52
C GLU A 474 -14.93 -20.53 -30.65
N VAL A 475 -14.62 -19.27 -31.00
CA VAL A 475 -13.24 -18.79 -31.12
C VAL A 475 -12.55 -18.73 -29.76
N LEU A 476 -13.22 -18.21 -28.73
CA LEU A 476 -12.66 -18.15 -27.38
C LEU A 476 -12.40 -19.54 -26.78
N GLU A 477 -13.25 -20.52 -27.06
CA GLU A 477 -13.03 -21.92 -26.66
C GLU A 477 -11.81 -22.53 -27.36
N ALA A 478 -11.64 -22.26 -28.66
CA ALA A 478 -10.46 -22.70 -29.41
C ALA A 478 -9.18 -22.03 -28.90
N GLU A 479 -9.24 -20.73 -28.61
CA GLU A 479 -8.13 -19.97 -28.04
C GLU A 479 -7.79 -20.46 -26.63
N LEU A 480 -8.76 -20.75 -25.78
CA LEU A 480 -8.51 -21.32 -24.45
C LEU A 480 -7.71 -22.63 -24.57
N GLU A 481 -8.08 -23.53 -25.48
CA GLU A 481 -7.34 -24.77 -25.71
C GLU A 481 -5.93 -24.54 -26.29
N ARG A 482 -5.72 -23.46 -27.04
CA ARG A 482 -4.38 -23.04 -27.47
C ARG A 482 -3.55 -22.53 -26.29
N LEU A 483 -4.12 -21.64 -25.48
CA LEU A 483 -3.47 -20.99 -24.33
C LEU A 483 -3.12 -21.99 -23.23
N ARG A 484 -3.96 -22.99 -22.97
CA ARG A 484 -3.71 -24.05 -21.95
C ARG A 484 -2.45 -24.87 -22.21
N LYS A 485 -1.94 -24.88 -23.44
CA LYS A 485 -0.66 -25.53 -23.79
C LYS A 485 0.55 -24.71 -23.34
N ILE A 486 0.38 -23.41 -23.16
CA ILE A 486 1.41 -22.45 -22.75
C ILE A 486 1.31 -22.22 -21.24
N ILE A 487 0.10 -21.95 -20.74
CA ILE A 487 -0.24 -21.71 -19.34
C ILE A 487 -1.02 -22.93 -18.81
N PRO A 488 -0.37 -23.85 -18.09
CA PRO A 488 -1.03 -25.04 -17.57
C PRO A 488 -2.13 -24.65 -16.58
N LEU A 489 -3.35 -25.08 -16.89
CA LEU A 489 -4.50 -24.92 -16.02
C LEU A 489 -5.40 -26.16 -16.13
N GLU A 490 -5.55 -26.85 -15.01
CA GLU A 490 -6.33 -28.10 -14.94
C GLU A 490 -7.82 -27.83 -15.13
N LYS A 491 -8.36 -26.84 -14.40
CA LYS A 491 -9.74 -26.40 -14.49
C LYS A 491 -9.79 -24.89 -14.73
N PHE A 492 -10.50 -24.50 -15.77
CA PHE A 492 -10.85 -23.10 -16.02
C PHE A 492 -12.25 -22.84 -15.46
N GLU A 493 -12.36 -21.84 -14.59
CA GLU A 493 -13.63 -21.30 -14.12
C GLU A 493 -14.23 -20.42 -15.22
N SER A 494 -15.56 -20.46 -15.38
CA SER A 494 -16.23 -19.70 -16.43
C SER A 494 -15.94 -18.20 -16.31
N VAL A 495 -15.60 -17.55 -17.42
CA VAL A 495 -15.29 -16.12 -17.47
C VAL A 495 -16.38 -15.36 -18.22
N ARG A 496 -16.79 -14.22 -17.65
CA ARG A 496 -17.73 -13.30 -18.30
C ARG A 496 -17.02 -12.53 -19.41
N VAL A 497 -17.65 -12.47 -20.58
CA VAL A 497 -17.19 -11.71 -21.75
C VAL A 497 -18.26 -10.70 -22.12
N ASN A 498 -18.00 -9.42 -21.91
CA ASN A 498 -18.91 -8.34 -22.22
C ASN A 498 -18.55 -7.74 -23.58
N VAL A 499 -19.44 -7.89 -24.54
CA VAL A 499 -19.33 -7.29 -25.88
C VAL A 499 -20.01 -5.93 -25.85
N LEU A 500 -19.29 -4.85 -26.18
CA LEU A 500 -19.82 -3.48 -26.19
C LEU A 500 -19.73 -2.85 -27.58
N TRP A 501 -20.56 -1.82 -27.81
CA TRP A 501 -20.37 -0.91 -28.92
C TRP A 501 -19.10 -0.08 -28.73
N TRP A 502 -18.36 0.17 -29.81
CA TRP A 502 -17.15 1.00 -29.76
C TRP A 502 -17.39 2.39 -29.15
N SER A 503 -18.55 3.01 -29.41
CA SER A 503 -18.92 4.30 -28.82
C SER A 503 -19.00 4.24 -27.28
N ASP A 504 -19.60 3.16 -26.76
CA ASP A 504 -19.79 2.96 -25.32
C ASP A 504 -18.45 2.63 -24.68
N PHE A 505 -17.67 1.76 -25.32
CA PHE A 505 -16.35 1.38 -24.85
C PHE A 505 -15.39 2.58 -24.81
N ARG A 506 -15.30 3.35 -25.90
CA ARG A 506 -14.42 4.51 -26.02
C ARG A 506 -14.77 5.60 -25.00
N SER A 507 -16.06 5.94 -24.87
CA SER A 507 -16.51 7.01 -23.96
C SER A 507 -16.40 6.65 -22.47
N THR A 508 -16.28 5.36 -22.16
CA THR A 508 -16.32 4.85 -20.78
C THR A 508 -14.95 4.34 -20.30
N PHE A 509 -14.17 3.66 -21.13
CA PHE A 509 -13.00 2.89 -20.69
C PHE A 509 -11.65 3.40 -21.23
N THR A 510 -11.56 3.89 -22.46
CA THR A 510 -10.25 4.22 -23.05
C THR A 510 -10.01 5.69 -23.30
N GLY A 511 -11.03 6.47 -23.68
CA GLY A 511 -10.86 7.87 -24.12
C GLY A 511 -10.06 8.05 -25.42
N THR A 512 -9.31 7.04 -25.87
CA THR A 512 -8.43 7.06 -27.06
C THR A 512 -9.08 6.40 -28.29
N ASP A 513 -8.53 6.68 -29.49
CA ASP A 513 -9.04 6.18 -30.78
C ASP A 513 -8.62 4.73 -31.15
N HIS A 514 -7.87 4.02 -30.30
CA HIS A 514 -7.41 2.65 -30.58
C HIS A 514 -8.32 1.59 -29.96
N ILE A 515 -8.71 0.58 -30.76
CA ILE A 515 -9.44 -0.60 -30.27
C ILE A 515 -8.50 -1.40 -29.38
N LEU A 516 -8.76 -1.35 -28.07
CA LEU A 516 -8.09 -2.14 -27.05
C LEU A 516 -9.16 -2.96 -26.34
N GLY A 517 -8.86 -4.21 -26.00
CA GLY A 517 -9.67 -4.96 -25.05
C GLY A 517 -9.38 -4.49 -23.63
N LEU A 518 -10.09 -5.05 -22.65
CA LEU A 518 -9.74 -4.89 -21.25
C LEU A 518 -10.13 -6.14 -20.46
N TYR A 519 -9.23 -6.61 -19.61
CA TYR A 519 -9.51 -7.61 -18.60
C TYR A 519 -9.35 -7.01 -17.19
N ASP A 520 -10.41 -7.08 -16.39
CA ASP A 520 -10.37 -6.67 -14.98
C ASP A 520 -11.16 -7.63 -14.08
N GLY A 521 -11.05 -8.92 -14.38
CA GLY A 521 -11.87 -9.99 -13.79
C GLY A 521 -13.02 -10.44 -14.73
N SER A 522 -13.39 -9.58 -15.67
CA SER A 522 -14.19 -9.94 -16.85
C SER A 522 -13.53 -9.40 -18.12
N ILE A 523 -13.74 -10.07 -19.24
CA ILE A 523 -13.23 -9.63 -20.54
C ILE A 523 -14.21 -8.62 -21.13
N MET A 524 -13.73 -7.44 -21.54
CA MET A 524 -14.48 -6.37 -22.17
C MET A 524 -13.99 -6.20 -23.61
N LEU A 525 -14.86 -6.42 -24.59
CA LEU A 525 -14.51 -6.38 -26.02
C LEU A 525 -15.42 -5.39 -26.75
N PRO A 526 -14.89 -4.37 -27.43
CA PRO A 526 -15.68 -3.46 -28.27
C PRO A 526 -16.07 -4.09 -29.62
N PHE A 527 -16.57 -5.33 -29.61
CA PHE A 527 -16.81 -6.12 -30.81
C PHE A 527 -18.24 -5.98 -31.37
N ALA A 528 -19.13 -5.23 -30.70
CA ALA A 528 -20.43 -4.93 -31.30
C ALA A 528 -20.22 -4.04 -32.55
N GLY A 529 -20.79 -4.48 -33.68
CA GLY A 529 -20.59 -3.89 -35.00
C GLY A 529 -19.54 -4.58 -35.86
N ILE A 530 -18.73 -5.51 -35.32
CA ILE A 530 -17.72 -6.24 -36.09
C ILE A 530 -18.36 -7.36 -36.93
N ASN A 531 -18.04 -7.39 -38.22
CA ASN A 531 -18.62 -8.36 -39.15
C ASN A 531 -17.70 -9.55 -39.45
N ARG A 532 -16.45 -9.55 -38.98
CA ARG A 532 -15.46 -10.61 -39.21
C ARG A 532 -14.51 -10.73 -38.03
N LEU A 533 -14.16 -11.96 -37.65
CA LEU A 533 -13.13 -12.26 -36.65
C LEU A 533 -11.82 -12.60 -37.35
N ASP A 534 -11.26 -11.61 -38.05
CA ASP A 534 -9.93 -11.75 -38.67
C ASP A 534 -8.83 -11.84 -37.61
N PRO A 535 -7.61 -12.28 -37.97
CA PRO A 535 -6.53 -12.47 -37.01
C PRO A 535 -6.20 -11.24 -36.14
N GLY A 536 -6.40 -10.01 -36.64
CA GLY A 536 -6.17 -8.80 -35.85
C GLY A 536 -7.19 -8.63 -34.72
N ILE A 537 -8.47 -8.91 -35.00
CA ILE A 537 -9.54 -8.89 -33.98
C ILE A 537 -9.36 -10.03 -32.98
N VAL A 538 -9.01 -11.23 -33.46
CA VAL A 538 -8.76 -12.39 -32.59
C VAL A 538 -7.54 -12.16 -31.71
N ALA A 539 -6.52 -11.43 -32.18
CA ALA A 539 -5.36 -11.08 -31.36
C ALA A 539 -5.76 -10.31 -30.09
N ILE A 540 -6.70 -9.35 -30.20
CA ILE A 540 -7.23 -8.60 -29.05
C ILE A 540 -7.93 -9.56 -28.07
N ALA A 541 -8.84 -10.40 -28.55
CA ALA A 541 -9.52 -11.37 -27.68
C ALA A 541 -8.56 -12.38 -27.03
N SER A 542 -7.51 -12.78 -27.75
CA SER A 542 -6.47 -13.69 -27.25
C SER A 542 -5.62 -13.05 -26.15
N HIS A 543 -5.33 -11.75 -26.28
CA HIS A 543 -4.62 -10.96 -25.29
C HIS A 543 -5.42 -10.90 -23.99
N GLU A 544 -6.70 -10.49 -24.06
CA GLU A 544 -7.57 -10.43 -22.88
C GLU A 544 -7.81 -11.79 -22.24
N LEU A 545 -7.93 -12.84 -23.06
CA LEU A 545 -8.06 -14.21 -22.56
C LEU A 545 -6.78 -14.68 -21.85
N ALA A 546 -5.60 -14.24 -22.29
CA ALA A 546 -4.35 -14.59 -21.64
C ALA A 546 -4.31 -14.07 -20.19
N HIS A 547 -4.76 -12.85 -19.95
CA HIS A 547 -4.92 -12.33 -18.58
C HIS A 547 -5.87 -13.18 -17.75
N ALA A 548 -7.03 -13.54 -18.30
CA ALA A 548 -7.99 -14.38 -17.59
C ALA A 548 -7.43 -15.77 -17.23
N VAL A 549 -6.73 -16.41 -18.16
CA VAL A 549 -6.09 -17.71 -17.94
C VAL A 549 -4.96 -17.60 -16.91
N LEU A 550 -4.12 -16.57 -17.00
CA LEU A 550 -3.00 -16.40 -16.07
C LEU A 550 -3.45 -15.99 -14.67
N ALA A 551 -4.47 -15.13 -14.54
CA ALA A 551 -5.09 -14.79 -13.28
C ALA A 551 -5.63 -16.05 -12.58
N GLN A 552 -6.35 -16.93 -13.28
CA GLN A 552 -6.81 -18.19 -12.68
C GLN A 552 -5.65 -19.15 -12.35
N ALA A 553 -4.64 -19.25 -13.23
CA ALA A 553 -3.48 -20.11 -13.01
C ALA A 553 -2.69 -19.68 -11.77
N THR A 554 -2.57 -18.39 -11.51
CA THR A 554 -1.81 -17.83 -10.38
C THR A 554 -2.64 -17.49 -9.16
N ASN A 555 -3.96 -17.67 -9.17
CA ASN A 555 -4.88 -17.07 -8.18
C ASN A 555 -4.71 -15.55 -8.08
N ASP A 556 -4.52 -14.89 -9.23
CA ASP A 556 -4.38 -13.45 -9.39
C ASP A 556 -3.18 -12.87 -8.62
N ARG A 557 -2.09 -13.65 -8.62
CA ARG A 557 -0.80 -13.33 -7.96
C ARG A 557 0.35 -13.11 -8.94
N ALA A 558 0.12 -13.27 -10.24
CA ALA A 558 1.12 -12.92 -11.24
C ALA A 558 1.36 -11.40 -11.19
N PRO A 559 2.63 -10.95 -11.20
CA PRO A 559 2.92 -9.53 -11.34
C PRO A 559 2.47 -9.03 -12.71
N SER A 560 2.20 -7.74 -12.80
CA SER A 560 1.69 -7.05 -13.99
C SER A 560 2.61 -7.26 -15.19
N TRP A 561 3.93 -7.23 -15.01
CA TRP A 561 4.87 -7.50 -16.10
C TRP A 561 4.72 -8.91 -16.68
N LEU A 562 4.38 -9.92 -15.86
CA LEU A 562 4.17 -11.28 -16.36
C LEU A 562 2.81 -11.39 -17.06
N GLN A 563 1.78 -10.72 -16.54
CA GLN A 563 0.47 -10.59 -17.19
C GLN A 563 0.62 -9.99 -18.59
N GLU A 564 1.21 -8.81 -18.69
CA GLU A 564 1.36 -8.09 -19.94
C GLU A 564 2.35 -8.74 -20.89
N GLY A 565 3.49 -9.19 -20.37
CA GLY A 565 4.52 -9.83 -21.18
C GLY A 565 4.03 -11.14 -21.80
N LEU A 566 3.25 -11.93 -21.04
CA LEU A 566 2.73 -13.21 -21.53
C LEU A 566 1.52 -13.03 -22.44
N ALA A 567 0.65 -12.06 -22.18
CA ALA A 567 -0.45 -11.69 -23.07
C ALA A 567 0.08 -11.26 -24.45
N GLN A 568 1.06 -10.35 -24.48
CA GLN A 568 1.75 -9.97 -25.72
C GLN A 568 2.48 -11.16 -26.37
N ARG A 569 3.05 -12.08 -25.58
CA ARG A 569 3.72 -13.26 -26.13
C ARG A 569 2.74 -14.23 -26.81
N ILE A 570 1.48 -14.25 -26.38
CA ILE A 570 0.42 -15.15 -26.83
C ILE A 570 -0.40 -14.55 -27.98
N GLU A 571 -0.52 -13.23 -28.02
CA GLU A 571 -1.28 -12.51 -29.04
C GLU A 571 -0.76 -12.79 -30.46
N MET A 572 -1.65 -12.74 -31.45
CA MET A 572 -1.36 -13.16 -32.82
C MET A 572 -0.82 -12.02 -33.69
N VAL A 573 0.18 -11.29 -33.20
CA VAL A 573 0.91 -10.30 -34.01
C VAL A 573 2.18 -10.93 -34.62
N PRO A 574 2.58 -10.55 -35.84
CA PRO A 574 3.70 -11.22 -36.53
C PRO A 574 5.06 -10.96 -35.89
N PHE A 575 5.24 -9.82 -35.23
CA PHE A 575 6.52 -9.42 -34.66
C PHE A 575 6.34 -8.52 -33.44
N HIS A 576 7.36 -8.51 -32.58
CA HIS A 576 7.49 -7.55 -31.48
C HIS A 576 8.90 -6.98 -31.42
N ARG A 577 9.00 -5.74 -30.95
CA ARG A 577 10.28 -5.06 -30.77
C ARG A 577 11.00 -5.60 -29.53
N ASN A 578 12.33 -5.60 -29.59
CA ASN A 578 13.19 -5.82 -28.42
C ASN A 578 13.45 -4.45 -27.77
N ALA A 579 13.12 -4.31 -26.48
CA ALA A 579 13.29 -3.06 -25.72
C ALA A 579 14.71 -2.48 -25.86
N PHE A 580 15.74 -3.34 -25.82
CA PHE A 580 17.15 -2.94 -25.91
C PHE A 580 17.59 -2.45 -27.28
N ASN A 581 16.76 -2.62 -28.31
CA ASN A 581 16.98 -2.04 -29.65
C ASN A 581 16.18 -0.73 -29.84
N MET A 582 15.35 -0.34 -28.86
CA MET A 582 14.51 0.86 -28.89
C MET A 582 14.98 1.94 -27.91
N TYR A 583 15.52 1.53 -26.78
CA TYR A 583 15.79 2.39 -25.64
C TYR A 583 17.27 2.33 -25.24
N ASP A 584 17.80 3.49 -24.89
CA ASP A 584 19.09 3.62 -24.20
C ASP A 584 18.93 3.26 -22.71
N ASP A 585 20.04 3.02 -22.03
CA ASP A 585 20.05 2.51 -20.64
C ASP A 585 19.28 3.40 -19.65
N ASP A 586 19.28 4.71 -19.85
CA ASP A 586 18.58 5.68 -18.99
C ASP A 586 17.05 5.61 -19.10
N ARG A 587 16.54 4.98 -20.17
CA ARG A 587 15.11 4.82 -20.45
C ARG A 587 14.62 3.39 -20.16
N LEU A 588 15.53 2.48 -19.78
CA LEU A 588 15.17 1.13 -19.35
C LEU A 588 14.76 1.12 -17.88
N ILE A 589 13.80 0.27 -17.55
CA ILE A 589 13.26 0.10 -16.21
C ILE A 589 13.87 -1.17 -15.58
N ALA A 590 14.29 -1.08 -14.32
CA ALA A 590 14.74 -2.26 -13.58
C ALA A 590 13.59 -3.26 -13.42
N ILE A 591 13.86 -4.57 -13.48
CA ILE A 591 12.81 -5.60 -13.36
C ILE A 591 11.98 -5.39 -12.09
N ALA A 592 12.64 -5.09 -10.97
CA ALA A 592 12.03 -4.83 -9.67
C ALA A 592 11.06 -3.63 -9.63
N LEU A 593 10.99 -2.83 -10.71
CA LEU A 593 10.10 -1.68 -10.84
C LEU A 593 8.99 -1.90 -11.85
N LEU A 594 9.08 -2.91 -12.73
CA LEU A 594 8.11 -3.10 -13.81
C LEU A 594 6.67 -3.27 -13.28
N ASP A 595 6.50 -4.02 -12.19
CA ASP A 595 5.18 -4.22 -11.57
C ASP A 595 4.60 -2.91 -11.03
N SER A 596 5.39 -2.13 -10.29
CA SER A 596 4.95 -0.85 -9.73
C SER A 596 4.66 0.19 -10.82
N VAL A 597 5.43 0.18 -11.91
CA VAL A 597 5.21 1.07 -13.06
C VAL A 597 3.92 0.74 -13.78
N LEU A 598 3.71 -0.53 -14.13
CA LEU A 598 2.49 -0.96 -14.82
C LEU A 598 1.24 -0.81 -13.93
N GLY A 599 1.36 -1.09 -12.63
CA GLY A 599 0.24 -1.09 -11.70
C GLY A 599 -0.12 0.27 -11.10
N GLY A 600 0.78 1.26 -11.14
CA GLY A 600 0.60 2.49 -10.35
C GLY A 600 1.23 3.77 -10.88
N SER A 601 1.98 3.73 -11.99
CA SER A 601 2.50 4.97 -12.59
C SER A 601 1.37 5.79 -13.22
N VAL A 602 1.53 7.11 -13.21
CA VAL A 602 0.67 8.05 -13.95
C VAL A 602 1.30 8.53 -15.25
N ASP A 603 2.46 7.97 -15.59
CA ASP A 603 3.27 8.38 -16.74
C ASP A 603 3.07 7.43 -17.92
N PRO A 604 2.33 7.85 -18.97
CA PRO A 604 1.99 6.97 -20.09
C PRO A 604 3.22 6.46 -20.85
N ASP A 605 4.29 7.25 -20.93
CA ASP A 605 5.50 6.88 -21.66
C ASP A 605 6.22 5.73 -20.94
N MET A 606 6.39 5.86 -19.62
CA MET A 606 6.98 4.81 -18.78
C MET A 606 6.14 3.54 -18.75
N ILE A 607 4.81 3.67 -18.71
CA ILE A 607 3.93 2.50 -18.81
C ILE A 607 4.16 1.82 -20.18
N GLY A 608 4.25 2.59 -21.26
CA GLY A 608 4.58 2.11 -22.61
C GLY A 608 5.93 1.36 -22.68
N GLU A 609 6.96 1.90 -22.05
CA GLU A 609 8.27 1.25 -21.92
C GLU A 609 8.18 -0.07 -21.15
N ALA A 610 7.49 -0.06 -20.01
CA ALA A 610 7.29 -1.24 -19.19
C ALA A 610 6.53 -2.36 -19.93
N TYR A 611 5.55 -2.03 -20.79
CA TYR A 611 4.88 -3.02 -21.66
C TYR A 611 5.88 -3.73 -22.59
N ILE A 612 6.75 -2.97 -23.25
CA ILE A 612 7.72 -3.50 -24.22
C ILE A 612 8.82 -4.30 -23.49
N GLU A 613 9.28 -3.82 -22.33
CA GLU A 613 10.26 -4.52 -21.51
C GLU A 613 9.71 -5.82 -20.93
N SER A 614 8.46 -5.83 -20.45
CA SER A 614 7.77 -7.03 -19.94
C SER A 614 7.73 -8.15 -20.97
N GLN A 615 7.42 -7.81 -22.22
CA GLN A 615 7.40 -8.76 -23.33
C GLN A 615 8.82 -9.27 -23.65
N THR A 616 9.81 -8.39 -23.62
CA THR A 616 11.22 -8.76 -23.84
C THR A 616 11.70 -9.69 -22.72
N LEU A 617 11.28 -9.44 -21.47
CA LEU A 617 11.60 -10.24 -20.30
C LEU A 617 11.00 -11.65 -20.39
N VAL A 618 9.73 -11.78 -20.77
CA VAL A 618 9.12 -13.11 -20.98
C VAL A 618 9.88 -13.91 -22.03
N ARG A 619 10.35 -13.28 -23.12
CA ARG A 619 11.16 -13.97 -24.13
C ARG A 619 12.55 -14.36 -23.64
N TYR A 620 13.19 -13.51 -22.84
CA TYR A 620 14.43 -13.87 -22.17
C TYR A 620 14.22 -15.10 -21.27
N LEU A 621 13.14 -15.12 -20.47
CA LEU A 621 12.81 -16.26 -19.61
C LEU A 621 12.53 -17.53 -20.42
N GLU A 622 11.82 -17.43 -21.54
CA GLU A 622 11.64 -18.57 -22.46
C GLU A 622 12.97 -19.05 -23.05
N ALA A 623 13.86 -18.14 -23.46
CA ALA A 623 15.14 -18.48 -24.05
C ALA A 623 16.10 -19.13 -23.02
N ALA A 624 16.11 -18.62 -21.79
CA ALA A 624 17.00 -19.06 -20.73
C ALA A 624 16.50 -20.32 -20.00
N HIS A 625 15.18 -20.48 -19.83
CA HIS A 625 14.59 -21.52 -18.98
C HIS A 625 13.59 -22.42 -19.70
N GLY A 626 13.29 -22.14 -20.98
CA GLY A 626 12.30 -22.86 -21.76
C GLY A 626 10.87 -22.63 -21.25
N ARG A 627 9.90 -23.24 -21.95
CA ARG A 627 8.48 -23.17 -21.55
C ARG A 627 8.23 -23.76 -20.16
N THR A 628 8.93 -24.84 -19.81
CA THR A 628 8.84 -25.43 -18.47
C THR A 628 9.31 -24.48 -17.38
N GLY A 629 10.27 -23.59 -17.67
CA GLY A 629 10.68 -22.52 -16.76
C GLY A 629 9.55 -21.55 -16.46
N LEU A 630 8.87 -21.03 -17.49
CA LEU A 630 7.69 -20.18 -17.31
C LEU A 630 6.60 -20.89 -16.50
N GLN A 631 6.36 -22.17 -16.75
CA GLN A 631 5.35 -22.95 -16.00
C GLN A 631 5.70 -23.06 -14.52
N LYS A 632 6.99 -23.24 -14.19
CA LYS A 632 7.48 -23.22 -12.79
C LYS A 632 7.29 -21.85 -12.16
N LEU A 633 7.56 -20.78 -12.90
CA LEU A 633 7.36 -19.41 -12.42
C LEU A 633 5.89 -19.12 -12.10
N ILE A 634 4.98 -19.50 -13.00
CA ILE A 634 3.53 -19.40 -12.79
C ILE A 634 3.08 -20.20 -11.56
N ALA A 635 3.63 -21.41 -11.37
CA ALA A 635 3.35 -22.23 -10.20
C ALA A 635 3.89 -21.61 -8.89
N ALA A 636 5.05 -20.95 -8.92
CA ALA A 636 5.60 -20.24 -7.77
C ALA A 636 4.70 -19.08 -7.34
N PHE A 637 4.25 -18.24 -8.29
CA PHE A 637 3.28 -17.18 -8.00
C PHE A 637 1.95 -17.74 -7.49
N ARG A 638 1.46 -18.84 -8.07
CA ARG A 638 0.28 -19.55 -7.54
C ARG A 638 0.47 -19.94 -6.07
N ALA A 639 1.64 -20.43 -5.71
CA ALA A 639 1.99 -20.82 -4.34
C ALA A 639 2.15 -19.63 -3.38
N GLY A 640 2.14 -18.39 -3.88
CA GLY A 640 2.26 -17.18 -3.06
C GLY A 640 3.69 -16.66 -2.92
N ALA A 641 4.62 -17.14 -3.75
CA ALA A 641 5.97 -16.57 -3.79
C ALA A 641 5.90 -15.12 -4.29
N ASN A 642 6.62 -14.21 -3.62
CA ASN A 642 6.86 -12.88 -4.17
C ASN A 642 7.85 -12.94 -5.35
N GLU A 643 8.06 -11.82 -6.02
CA GLU A 643 8.94 -11.75 -7.20
C GLU A 643 10.36 -12.28 -6.93
N GLU A 644 10.98 -11.88 -5.82
CA GLU A 644 12.32 -12.30 -5.42
C GLU A 644 12.39 -13.83 -5.20
N GLU A 645 11.41 -14.37 -4.48
CA GLU A 645 11.30 -15.81 -4.21
C GLU A 645 11.05 -16.61 -5.48
N ALA A 646 10.16 -16.14 -6.35
CA ALA A 646 9.77 -16.83 -7.58
C ALA A 646 10.94 -16.86 -8.59
N ILE A 647 11.64 -15.74 -8.76
CA ILE A 647 12.84 -15.65 -9.61
C ILE A 647 13.99 -16.46 -9.02
N GLY A 648 14.17 -16.42 -7.70
CA GLY A 648 15.15 -17.25 -6.98
C GLY A 648 14.92 -18.74 -7.17
N GLN A 649 13.67 -19.20 -7.06
CA GLN A 649 13.29 -20.60 -7.30
C GLN A 649 13.49 -21.03 -8.77
N LEU A 650 13.24 -20.12 -9.73
CA LEU A 650 13.37 -20.41 -11.15
C LEU A 650 14.85 -20.50 -11.58
N SER A 651 15.68 -19.55 -11.15
CA SER A 651 16.99 -19.27 -11.75
C SER A 651 18.17 -19.44 -10.79
N GLY A 652 17.93 -19.52 -9.48
CA GLY A 652 18.96 -19.48 -8.44
C GLY A 652 19.61 -18.09 -8.26
N LYS A 653 19.05 -17.05 -8.88
CA LYS A 653 19.53 -15.67 -8.87
C LYS A 653 18.56 -14.78 -8.10
N SER A 654 19.09 -13.69 -7.54
CA SER A 654 18.28 -12.55 -7.13
C SER A 654 17.65 -11.83 -8.33
N VAL A 655 16.63 -10.99 -8.09
CA VAL A 655 16.03 -10.17 -9.15
C VAL A 655 17.07 -9.29 -9.82
N ALA A 656 17.99 -8.70 -9.06
CA ALA A 656 19.06 -7.85 -9.58
C ALA A 656 20.04 -8.63 -10.48
N GLU A 657 20.42 -9.85 -10.10
CA GLU A 657 21.28 -10.71 -10.92
C GLU A 657 20.57 -11.22 -12.18
N LEU A 658 19.25 -11.45 -12.11
CA LEU A 658 18.44 -11.77 -13.28
C LEU A 658 18.38 -10.58 -14.24
N ASP A 659 18.17 -9.37 -13.72
CA ASP A 659 18.11 -8.12 -14.49
C ASP A 659 19.42 -7.89 -15.26
N ILE A 660 20.57 -8.04 -14.61
CA ILE A 660 21.89 -7.97 -15.29
C ILE A 660 21.97 -8.98 -16.45
N ALA A 661 21.54 -10.22 -16.23
CA ALA A 661 21.57 -11.26 -17.26
C ALA A 661 20.57 -11.00 -18.40
N PHE A 662 19.38 -10.50 -18.07
CA PHE A 662 18.35 -10.05 -19.00
C PHE A 662 18.88 -8.94 -19.91
N ARG A 663 19.49 -7.90 -19.34
CA ARG A 663 20.08 -6.78 -20.09
C ARG A 663 21.18 -7.23 -21.05
N ASN A 664 22.06 -8.12 -20.58
CA ASN A 664 23.11 -8.70 -21.42
C ASN A 664 22.54 -9.50 -22.59
N TRP A 665 21.53 -10.33 -22.34
CA TRP A 665 20.86 -11.11 -23.39
C TRP A 665 20.12 -10.20 -24.39
N GLY A 666 19.39 -9.22 -23.89
CA GLY A 666 18.62 -8.27 -24.68
C GLY A 666 19.49 -7.50 -25.68
N ARG A 667 20.63 -6.96 -25.21
CA ARG A 667 21.60 -6.25 -26.08
C ARG A 667 22.30 -7.17 -27.08
N SER A 668 22.45 -8.46 -26.77
CA SER A 668 23.03 -9.43 -27.71
C SER A 668 22.08 -9.78 -28.86
N THR A 669 20.77 -9.58 -28.67
CA THR A 669 19.72 -9.96 -29.63
C THR A 669 19.33 -8.80 -30.53
N LYS A 670 20.08 -8.61 -31.62
CA LYS A 670 19.91 -7.47 -32.55
C LYS A 670 18.66 -7.52 -33.45
N THR A 671 17.86 -8.58 -33.38
CA THR A 671 16.72 -8.79 -34.28
C THR A 671 15.38 -8.53 -33.59
N VAL A 672 14.39 -8.12 -34.38
CA VAL A 672 12.98 -8.11 -33.99
C VAL A 672 12.57 -9.55 -33.66
N PHE A 673 11.70 -9.74 -32.66
CA PHE A 673 11.24 -11.07 -32.31
C PHE A 673 10.10 -11.51 -33.22
N GLU A 674 10.28 -12.63 -33.92
CA GLU A 674 9.25 -13.24 -34.76
C GLU A 674 8.29 -14.09 -33.92
N ASN A 675 7.01 -14.05 -34.28
CA ASN A 675 5.98 -14.91 -33.70
C ASN A 675 5.54 -16.00 -34.69
N PRO A 676 4.94 -17.10 -34.17
CA PRO A 676 4.24 -18.05 -35.02
C PRO A 676 3.19 -17.34 -35.89
N ARG A 677 2.90 -17.92 -37.06
CA ARG A 677 1.85 -17.40 -37.93
C ARG A 677 0.52 -17.33 -37.17
N PRO A 678 -0.25 -16.23 -37.31
CA PRO A 678 -1.58 -16.13 -36.74
C PRO A 678 -2.48 -17.29 -37.17
N VAL A 679 -3.32 -17.76 -36.25
CA VAL A 679 -4.35 -18.75 -36.59
C VAL A 679 -5.48 -18.03 -37.31
N ASP A 680 -5.90 -18.55 -38.45
CA ASP A 680 -7.02 -18.01 -39.20
C ASP A 680 -8.32 -18.71 -38.80
N TYR A 681 -9.17 -17.96 -38.09
CA TYR A 681 -10.51 -18.41 -37.68
C TYR A 681 -11.59 -18.01 -38.69
N THR A 682 -11.23 -17.41 -39.82
CA THR A 682 -12.18 -17.14 -40.90
C THR A 682 -12.42 -18.45 -41.67
N SER A 683 -13.59 -19.05 -41.49
CA SER A 683 -14.00 -20.22 -42.28
C SER A 683 -14.81 -19.77 -43.50
N SER A 684 -15.03 -20.64 -44.49
CA SER A 684 -15.91 -20.39 -45.64
C SER A 684 -17.42 -20.21 -45.29
N ARG A 685 -17.75 -20.04 -44.01
CA ARG A 685 -19.09 -19.73 -43.46
C ARG A 685 -19.19 -18.28 -42.96
N ASP A 686 -18.46 -17.36 -43.59
CA ASP A 686 -18.35 -15.94 -43.19
C ASP A 686 -19.68 -15.15 -43.27
N GLU A 687 -20.75 -15.73 -43.81
CA GLU A 687 -22.06 -15.06 -43.94
C GLU A 687 -22.85 -14.97 -42.61
N SER A 688 -22.46 -15.73 -41.56
CA SER A 688 -23.18 -15.78 -40.28
C SER A 688 -22.64 -14.88 -39.17
N ILE A 689 -21.52 -14.17 -39.39
CA ILE A 689 -21.00 -13.21 -38.41
C ILE A 689 -21.64 -11.86 -38.66
N ARG A 690 -22.65 -11.52 -37.86
CA ARG A 690 -23.25 -10.17 -37.84
C ARG A 690 -23.34 -9.69 -36.40
N PHE A 691 -22.30 -9.03 -35.91
CA PHE A 691 -22.48 -8.12 -34.76
C PHE A 691 -23.12 -6.79 -35.20
N SER A 692 -23.72 -6.70 -36.38
CA SER A 692 -24.47 -5.53 -36.82
C SER A 692 -25.77 -5.36 -36.02
N ARG A 693 -26.32 -4.14 -36.01
CA ARG A 693 -27.68 -3.92 -35.52
C ARG A 693 -28.66 -4.86 -36.24
N LYS A 694 -29.58 -5.45 -35.47
CA LYS A 694 -30.71 -6.24 -35.99
C LYS A 694 -31.56 -5.48 -36.98
#